data_AF-A0A7W2IS53-F1
#
_entry.id   AF-A0A7W2IS53-F1
#
_cell.length_a   1.000
_cell.length_b   1.000
_cell.length_c   1.000
_cell.angle_alpha   90.00
_cell.angle_beta   90.00
_cell.angle_gamma   90.00
#
_symmetry.space_group_name_H-M   'P 1'
#
loop_
_entity.id
_entity.type
_entity.pdbx_description
1 polymer ?
#
loop_
_entity_poly.entity_id
_entity_poly.type
_entity_poly.pdbx_seq_one_letter_code
_entity_poly.pdbx_strand_id
1 'polypeptide(L)'
;MESVRKVYQYAEPNLTVIGWMGFLGYPAYYYVWAHLFPQPYESLSLRFICSALFAVIALRHYVPSHLQRYLPIYFAYCIPICLPFFFSYMMFKNDWSEVWVMSFMASILIHVLVVYRTGLMLLQTVAAVTLSVLLVYGPNLEVISQHVVWAYVPIFAFTYIFGNLFYLRSQSEHESKVSLAKSFGAGIAHEMRNPLSALKASIDVLDTLLPKPQQINGSSLEGEHDLRFDAESLKLANEVIQQANQAINSGTETIDLLLTSIDQNRITNATYCKHSIKEVVEQALQSFPYPDQMDSASVSAKLEQDYSFFGSDTLVKYTLYNLLKNAYSHGRRDNFAVTVELKRFNSCNQLVLRDNGVGMSPDVCKLIFDDFYTQGKVSGYGIGLPFCLKVMKAMGGQIRCQSELDRYTEFTLTFPTYNSSAVSQIKQEMMKEKSVLYIGEYNSLLRVLDENAFYQGFKLTHFRLEKALSRKDYEFEFDIIVVDLNQKMNRESNFRRLEEKLGFTQGRIVYLYDKDSIFRYDLDRSIDFYPVDRRQFLSRCAHTLDGLCFDSPKSSRKLDVQPKSYQGKTLLIADDNHSIRAYTAILMKKYGFTVVEAQNGQEVVDILTKRSVDLIVMDVEMPIMNGLCAAKVIRHQGTSLPIIGYTGDSSNDMAKQLYQAGFNDYLIKPAESDMLMLKIAQWI
;
A
#
# COMPACT_ATOMS: atom_id res chain seq x y z
N MET A 1 -42.15 -18.78 -18.17
CA MET A 1 -41.23 -19.81 -17.62
C MET A 1 -39.90 -19.23 -17.13
N GLU A 2 -39.25 -18.33 -17.87
CA GLU A 2 -37.95 -17.77 -17.46
C GLU A 2 -38.00 -16.99 -16.13
N SER A 3 -39.06 -16.22 -15.88
CA SER A 3 -39.25 -15.49 -14.62
C SER A 3 -39.35 -16.41 -13.40
N VAL A 4 -40.02 -17.56 -13.55
CA VAL A 4 -40.17 -18.56 -12.48
C VAL A 4 -38.84 -19.25 -12.16
N ARG A 5 -38.03 -19.51 -13.20
CA ARG A 5 -36.69 -20.09 -13.03
C ARG A 5 -35.75 -19.17 -12.26
N LYS A 6 -35.81 -17.85 -12.53
CA LYS A 6 -35.03 -16.86 -11.77
C LYS A 6 -35.46 -16.78 -10.31
N VAL A 7 -36.77 -16.86 -10.02
CA VAL A 7 -37.31 -16.91 -8.64
C VAL A 7 -36.80 -18.13 -7.88
N TYR A 8 -36.80 -19.30 -8.50
CA TYR A 8 -36.28 -20.52 -7.89
C TYR A 8 -34.77 -20.42 -7.58
N GLN A 9 -33.96 -19.93 -8.53
CA GLN A 9 -32.52 -19.76 -8.34
C GLN A 9 -32.18 -18.77 -7.22
N TYR A 10 -32.97 -17.71 -7.09
CA TYR A 10 -32.80 -16.74 -6.02
C TYR A 10 -33.13 -17.33 -4.64
N ALA A 11 -34.19 -18.14 -4.56
CA ALA A 11 -34.58 -18.79 -3.31
C ALA A 11 -33.61 -19.92 -2.91
N GLU A 12 -32.86 -20.49 -3.86
CA GLU A 12 -32.04 -21.70 -3.70
C GLU A 12 -31.15 -21.75 -2.44
N PRO A 13 -30.43 -20.68 -2.05
CA PRO A 13 -29.63 -20.68 -0.83
C PRO A 13 -30.45 -20.97 0.43
N ASN A 14 -31.69 -20.48 0.46
CA ASN A 14 -32.60 -20.60 1.60
C ASN A 14 -33.60 -21.76 1.45
N LEU A 15 -33.70 -22.40 0.27
CA LEU A 15 -34.67 -23.47 0.01
C LEU A 15 -34.52 -24.67 0.93
N THR A 16 -33.31 -24.99 1.39
CA THR A 16 -33.10 -26.09 2.34
C THR A 16 -33.80 -25.81 3.67
N VAL A 17 -33.60 -24.61 4.21
CA VAL A 17 -34.20 -24.20 5.49
C VAL A 17 -35.72 -24.16 5.37
N ILE A 18 -36.24 -23.52 4.30
CA ILE A 18 -37.67 -23.42 4.05
C ILE A 18 -38.31 -24.80 3.85
N GLY A 19 -37.65 -25.68 3.09
CA GLY A 19 -38.12 -27.05 2.84
C GLY A 19 -38.25 -27.88 4.12
N TRP A 20 -37.22 -27.88 4.97
CA TRP A 20 -37.25 -28.60 6.24
C TRP A 20 -38.22 -27.99 7.26
N MET A 21 -38.29 -26.65 7.31
CA MET A 21 -39.27 -25.94 8.13
C MET A 21 -40.70 -26.34 7.76
N GLY A 22 -41.04 -26.42 6.47
CA GLY A 22 -42.35 -26.88 6.02
C GLY A 22 -42.57 -28.37 6.30
N PHE A 23 -41.64 -29.23 5.88
CA PHE A 23 -41.77 -30.68 6.00
C PHE A 23 -41.95 -31.15 7.45
N LEU A 24 -41.19 -30.61 8.39
CA LEU A 24 -41.32 -30.97 9.81
C LEU A 24 -42.36 -30.11 10.54
N GLY A 25 -42.53 -28.86 10.13
CA GLY A 25 -43.40 -27.90 10.80
C GLY A 25 -44.88 -28.25 10.69
N TYR A 26 -45.38 -28.65 9.50
CA TYR A 26 -46.81 -28.93 9.34
C TYR A 26 -47.32 -30.05 10.27
N PRO A 27 -46.66 -31.22 10.34
CA PRO A 27 -47.04 -32.29 11.26
C PRO A 27 -46.81 -31.91 12.73
N ALA A 28 -45.69 -31.25 13.06
CA ALA A 28 -45.39 -30.89 14.44
C ALA A 28 -46.42 -29.90 15.02
N TYR A 29 -46.81 -28.88 14.24
CA TYR A 29 -47.82 -27.91 14.67
C TYR A 29 -49.24 -28.48 14.69
N TYR A 30 -49.52 -29.62 14.03
CA TYR A 30 -50.79 -30.30 14.24
C TYR A 30 -50.93 -30.73 15.71
N TYR A 31 -49.88 -31.30 16.30
CA TYR A 31 -49.91 -31.70 17.70
C TYR A 31 -50.17 -30.50 18.64
N VAL A 32 -49.54 -29.37 18.35
CA VAL A 32 -49.72 -28.12 19.11
C VAL A 32 -51.19 -27.68 19.08
N TRP A 33 -51.79 -27.58 17.89
CA TRP A 33 -53.15 -27.05 17.74
C TRP A 33 -54.26 -28.08 17.93
N ALA A 34 -53.94 -29.37 17.97
CA ALA A 34 -54.90 -30.44 18.28
C ALA A 34 -54.92 -30.80 19.77
N HIS A 35 -53.76 -30.74 20.45
CA HIS A 35 -53.63 -31.24 21.83
C HIS A 35 -53.23 -30.20 22.87
N LEU A 36 -52.34 -29.25 22.54
CA LEU A 36 -51.88 -28.25 23.51
C LEU A 36 -52.80 -27.02 23.57
N PHE A 37 -53.21 -26.51 22.40
CA PHE A 37 -54.03 -25.31 22.24
C PHE A 37 -55.15 -25.58 21.20
N PRO A 38 -56.16 -26.41 21.54
CA PRO A 38 -57.16 -26.89 20.60
C PRO A 38 -57.86 -25.76 19.84
N GLN A 39 -57.82 -25.82 18.50
CA GLN A 39 -58.54 -24.89 17.62
C GLN A 39 -59.86 -25.50 17.13
N PRO A 40 -60.89 -24.68 16.83
CA PRO A 40 -62.20 -25.16 16.36
C PRO A 40 -62.15 -26.06 15.13
N TYR A 41 -61.23 -25.80 14.21
CA TYR A 41 -61.04 -26.57 13.00
C TYR A 41 -59.55 -26.87 12.77
N GLU A 42 -59.24 -28.16 12.65
CA GLU A 42 -57.91 -28.67 12.28
C GLU A 42 -58.02 -29.82 11.27
N SER A 43 -57.10 -29.86 10.31
CA SER A 43 -57.09 -30.86 9.23
C SER A 43 -55.72 -31.51 9.08
N LEU A 44 -55.62 -32.75 9.56
CA LEU A 44 -54.41 -33.55 9.47
C LEU A 44 -54.06 -33.88 8.00
N SER A 45 -55.07 -34.16 7.17
CA SER A 45 -54.87 -34.48 5.75
C SER A 45 -54.29 -33.30 4.97
N LEU A 46 -54.79 -32.08 5.21
CA LEU A 46 -54.29 -30.88 4.57
C LEU A 46 -52.83 -30.60 4.97
N ARG A 47 -52.49 -30.77 6.25
CA ARG A 47 -51.11 -30.61 6.75
C ARG A 47 -50.16 -31.65 6.15
N PHE A 48 -50.58 -32.91 5.99
CA PHE A 48 -49.76 -33.93 5.31
C PHE A 48 -49.54 -33.61 3.85
N ILE A 49 -50.55 -33.06 3.14
CA ILE A 49 -50.38 -32.61 1.75
C ILE A 49 -49.32 -31.50 1.69
N CYS A 50 -49.42 -30.47 2.54
CA CYS A 50 -48.42 -29.39 2.59
C CYS A 50 -47.02 -29.89 2.97
N SER A 51 -46.95 -30.83 3.92
CA SER A 51 -45.71 -31.49 4.33
C SER A 51 -45.08 -32.25 3.16
N ALA A 52 -45.85 -33.05 2.43
CA ALA A 52 -45.38 -33.80 1.27
C ALA A 52 -44.88 -32.87 0.15
N LEU A 53 -45.57 -31.74 -0.05
CA LEU A 53 -45.15 -30.73 -1.02
C LEU A 53 -43.79 -30.11 -0.66
N PHE A 54 -43.58 -29.77 0.62
CA PHE A 54 -42.28 -29.29 1.08
C PHE A 54 -41.20 -30.37 1.14
N ALA A 55 -41.55 -31.65 1.31
CA ALA A 55 -40.61 -32.77 1.28
C ALA A 55 -39.85 -32.83 -0.05
N VAL A 56 -40.53 -32.57 -1.17
CA VAL A 56 -39.91 -32.53 -2.50
C VAL A 56 -38.89 -31.39 -2.61
N ILE A 57 -39.14 -30.24 -1.95
CA ILE A 57 -38.20 -29.11 -1.91
C ILE A 57 -37.02 -29.40 -0.97
N ALA A 58 -37.29 -30.03 0.19
CA ALA A 58 -36.26 -30.40 1.18
C ALA A 58 -35.28 -31.43 0.59
N LEU A 59 -35.81 -32.45 -0.08
CA LEU A 59 -35.06 -33.55 -0.69
C LEU A 59 -34.67 -33.30 -2.15
N ARG A 60 -34.69 -32.03 -2.61
CA ARG A 60 -34.45 -31.66 -4.01
C ARG A 60 -33.14 -32.22 -4.60
N HIS A 61 -32.10 -32.39 -3.79
CA HIS A 61 -30.80 -32.93 -4.22
C HIS A 61 -30.86 -34.43 -4.56
N TYR A 62 -31.86 -35.16 -4.06
CA TYR A 62 -32.09 -36.58 -4.33
C TYR A 62 -33.11 -36.81 -5.47
N VAL A 63 -33.65 -35.75 -6.06
CA VAL A 63 -34.61 -35.84 -7.17
C VAL A 63 -33.87 -36.23 -8.46
N PRO A 64 -34.38 -37.19 -9.27
CA PRO A 64 -33.76 -37.61 -10.54
C PRO A 64 -33.51 -36.43 -11.50
N SER A 65 -32.39 -36.48 -12.24
CA SER A 65 -31.93 -35.40 -13.13
C SER A 65 -32.97 -34.95 -14.17
N HIS A 66 -33.81 -35.86 -14.68
CA HIS A 66 -34.89 -35.53 -15.61
C HIS A 66 -36.01 -34.68 -14.98
N LEU A 67 -36.28 -34.84 -13.67
CA LEU A 67 -37.30 -34.07 -12.95
C LEU A 67 -36.76 -32.73 -12.43
N GLN A 68 -35.45 -32.60 -12.24
CA GLN A 68 -34.83 -31.37 -11.75
C GLN A 68 -35.15 -30.15 -12.64
N ARG A 69 -35.34 -30.36 -13.95
CA ARG A 69 -35.73 -29.28 -14.89
C ARG A 69 -37.09 -28.65 -14.56
N TYR A 70 -37.99 -29.39 -13.90
CA TYR A 70 -39.34 -28.93 -13.55
C TYR A 70 -39.46 -28.39 -12.13
N LEU A 71 -38.40 -28.52 -11.30
CA LEU A 71 -38.39 -28.00 -9.92
C LEU A 71 -38.77 -26.51 -9.80
N PRO A 72 -38.34 -25.61 -10.70
CA PRO A 72 -38.78 -24.21 -10.62
C PRO A 72 -40.30 -24.04 -10.79
N ILE A 73 -40.90 -24.81 -11.69
CA ILE A 73 -42.35 -24.76 -11.94
C ILE A 73 -43.08 -25.35 -10.73
N TYR A 74 -42.61 -26.48 -10.23
CA TYR A 74 -43.12 -27.11 -9.02
C TYR A 74 -43.10 -26.14 -7.83
N PHE A 75 -41.98 -25.44 -7.63
CA PHE A 75 -41.81 -24.44 -6.59
C PHE A 75 -42.83 -23.30 -6.69
N ALA A 76 -43.08 -22.78 -7.90
CA ALA A 76 -44.06 -21.72 -8.11
C ALA A 76 -45.50 -22.11 -7.78
N TYR A 77 -45.84 -23.40 -7.75
CA TYR A 77 -47.14 -23.91 -7.30
C TYR A 77 -47.12 -24.32 -5.82
N CYS A 78 -46.03 -24.92 -5.34
CA CYS A 78 -45.91 -25.38 -3.96
C CYS A 78 -46.02 -24.22 -2.97
N ILE A 79 -45.31 -23.11 -3.22
CA ILE A 79 -45.27 -21.95 -2.32
C ILE A 79 -46.65 -21.31 -2.09
N PRO A 80 -47.45 -20.93 -3.11
CA PRO A 80 -48.77 -20.35 -2.88
C PRO A 80 -49.73 -21.29 -2.16
N ILE A 81 -49.66 -22.60 -2.43
CA ILE A 81 -50.52 -23.60 -1.78
C ILE A 81 -50.18 -23.73 -0.30
N CYS A 82 -48.89 -23.82 0.03
CA CYS A 82 -48.50 -24.07 1.42
C CYS A 82 -48.43 -22.79 2.25
N LEU A 83 -48.15 -21.63 1.68
CA LEU A 83 -48.08 -20.38 2.43
C LEU A 83 -49.44 -19.65 2.39
N PRO A 84 -49.71 -18.71 1.45
CA PRO A 84 -50.90 -17.88 1.55
C PRO A 84 -52.22 -18.67 1.54
N PHE A 85 -52.33 -19.79 0.82
CA PHE A 85 -53.57 -20.57 0.77
C PHE A 85 -53.85 -21.30 2.08
N PHE A 86 -52.93 -22.12 2.57
CA PHE A 86 -53.12 -22.89 3.81
C PHE A 86 -53.47 -21.96 4.99
N PHE A 87 -52.69 -20.91 5.21
CA PHE A 87 -52.90 -20.02 6.35
C PHE A 87 -54.17 -19.18 6.23
N SER A 88 -54.52 -18.69 5.03
CA SER A 88 -55.81 -17.99 4.84
C SER A 88 -57.01 -18.93 4.98
N TYR A 89 -56.92 -20.15 4.47
CA TYR A 89 -57.96 -21.17 4.61
C TYR A 89 -58.23 -21.52 6.08
N MET A 90 -57.16 -21.76 6.84
CA MET A 90 -57.26 -22.06 8.27
C MET A 90 -57.79 -20.87 9.08
N MET A 91 -57.42 -19.64 8.70
CA MET A 91 -57.96 -18.42 9.31
C MET A 91 -59.47 -18.27 9.08
N PHE A 92 -59.95 -18.49 7.85
CA PHE A 92 -61.38 -18.40 7.55
C PHE A 92 -62.19 -19.53 8.19
N LYS A 93 -61.65 -20.76 8.26
CA LYS A 93 -62.32 -21.90 8.91
C LYS A 93 -62.37 -21.81 10.43
N ASN A 94 -61.48 -21.03 11.05
CA ASN A 94 -61.44 -20.79 12.49
C ASN A 94 -61.97 -19.38 12.83
N ASP A 95 -62.92 -18.87 12.04
CA ASP A 95 -63.63 -17.61 12.27
C ASP A 95 -62.73 -16.44 12.69
N TRP A 96 -61.63 -16.23 11.98
CA TRP A 96 -60.68 -15.14 12.23
C TRP A 96 -60.02 -15.14 13.62
N SER A 97 -59.83 -16.32 14.22
CA SER A 97 -59.07 -16.44 15.47
C SER A 97 -57.70 -15.71 15.41
N GLU A 98 -57.34 -15.06 16.51
CA GLU A 98 -56.14 -14.21 16.58
C GLU A 98 -54.85 -14.98 16.23
N VAL A 99 -54.75 -16.25 16.66
CA VAL A 99 -53.63 -17.14 16.36
C VAL A 99 -53.46 -17.33 14.85
N TRP A 100 -54.56 -17.57 14.13
CA TRP A 100 -54.51 -17.80 12.69
C TRP A 100 -54.34 -16.50 11.90
N VAL A 101 -54.84 -15.37 12.40
CA VAL A 101 -54.54 -14.03 11.88
C VAL A 101 -53.03 -13.74 11.97
N MET A 102 -52.41 -13.99 13.12
CA MET A 102 -50.96 -13.84 13.30
C MET A 102 -50.16 -14.82 12.43
N SER A 103 -50.62 -16.07 12.31
CA SER A 103 -49.97 -17.09 11.49
C SER A 103 -50.05 -16.76 10.00
N PHE A 104 -51.17 -16.20 9.53
CA PHE A 104 -51.30 -15.69 8.16
C PHE A 104 -50.39 -14.48 7.92
N MET A 105 -50.29 -13.55 8.87
CA MET A 105 -49.34 -12.43 8.79
C MET A 105 -47.88 -12.91 8.68
N ALA A 106 -47.49 -13.91 9.48
CA ALA A 106 -46.16 -14.52 9.37
C ALA A 106 -45.94 -15.19 8.01
N SER A 107 -46.95 -15.87 7.47
CA SER A 107 -46.92 -16.44 6.12
C SER A 107 -46.73 -15.37 5.05
N ILE A 108 -47.37 -14.20 5.18
CA ILE A 108 -47.18 -13.07 4.25
C ILE A 108 -45.71 -12.63 4.25
N LEU A 109 -45.11 -12.45 5.42
CA LEU A 109 -43.70 -12.03 5.54
C LEU A 109 -42.75 -13.05 4.91
N ILE A 110 -42.96 -14.34 5.18
CA ILE A 110 -42.15 -15.41 4.58
C ILE A 110 -42.36 -15.44 3.05
N HIS A 111 -43.59 -15.28 2.57
CA HIS A 111 -43.88 -15.27 1.14
C HIS A 111 -43.20 -14.11 0.40
N VAL A 112 -43.20 -12.91 1.00
CA VAL A 112 -42.48 -11.73 0.48
C VAL A 112 -40.98 -11.99 0.40
N LEU A 113 -40.38 -12.64 1.41
CA LEU A 113 -38.95 -12.97 1.43
C LEU A 113 -38.58 -14.03 0.39
N VAL A 114 -39.49 -14.96 0.08
CA VAL A 114 -39.22 -16.12 -0.78
C VAL A 114 -39.50 -15.82 -2.25
N VAL A 115 -40.53 -15.03 -2.57
CA VAL A 115 -40.93 -14.72 -3.94
C VAL A 115 -40.61 -13.28 -4.27
N TYR A 116 -39.39 -13.07 -4.80
CA TYR A 116 -38.88 -11.72 -5.03
C TYR A 116 -39.60 -10.92 -6.12
N ARG A 117 -40.27 -11.58 -7.06
CA ARG A 117 -40.97 -10.91 -8.16
C ARG A 117 -42.34 -10.44 -7.68
N THR A 118 -42.47 -9.13 -7.44
CA THR A 118 -43.72 -8.48 -6.97
C THR A 118 -44.96 -8.94 -7.75
N GLY A 119 -44.92 -8.91 -9.09
CA GLY A 119 -46.08 -9.33 -9.90
C GLY A 119 -46.48 -10.80 -9.73
N LEU A 120 -45.51 -11.70 -9.58
CA LEU A 120 -45.78 -13.12 -9.34
C LEU A 120 -46.31 -13.36 -7.92
N MET A 121 -45.71 -12.72 -6.92
CA MET A 121 -46.12 -12.80 -5.52
C MET A 121 -47.56 -12.29 -5.33
N LEU A 122 -47.91 -11.15 -5.93
CA LEU A 122 -49.28 -10.60 -5.86
C LEU A 122 -50.28 -11.53 -6.52
N LEU A 123 -49.97 -12.05 -7.72
CA LEU A 123 -50.84 -12.99 -8.42
C LEU A 123 -51.07 -14.27 -7.60
N GLN A 124 -50.01 -14.83 -7.03
CA GLN A 124 -50.06 -16.00 -6.15
C GLN A 124 -50.92 -15.76 -4.91
N THR A 125 -50.75 -14.60 -4.27
CA THR A 125 -51.51 -14.23 -3.07
C THR A 125 -52.98 -14.07 -3.37
N VAL A 126 -53.32 -13.28 -4.41
CA VAL A 126 -54.71 -13.04 -4.80
C VAL A 126 -55.38 -14.35 -5.20
N ALA A 127 -54.73 -15.20 -5.99
CA ALA A 127 -55.26 -16.51 -6.34
C ALA A 127 -55.50 -17.40 -5.11
N ALA A 128 -54.52 -17.46 -4.19
CA ALA A 128 -54.60 -18.27 -2.99
C ALA A 128 -55.73 -17.82 -2.04
N VAL A 129 -55.82 -16.53 -1.74
CA VAL A 129 -56.85 -15.97 -0.85
C VAL A 129 -58.23 -16.07 -1.49
N THR A 130 -58.35 -15.84 -2.80
CA THR A 130 -59.63 -15.98 -3.51
C THR A 130 -60.12 -17.42 -3.47
N LEU A 131 -59.22 -18.38 -3.70
CA LEU A 131 -59.53 -19.80 -3.61
C LEU A 131 -59.94 -20.22 -2.19
N SER A 132 -59.26 -19.73 -1.16
CA SER A 132 -59.62 -20.06 0.22
C SER A 132 -60.97 -19.46 0.62
N VAL A 133 -61.28 -18.21 0.23
CA VAL A 133 -62.61 -17.61 0.45
C VAL A 133 -63.70 -18.44 -0.23
N LEU A 134 -63.51 -18.81 -1.51
CA LEU A 134 -64.48 -19.59 -2.28
C LEU A 134 -64.73 -20.98 -1.67
N LEU A 135 -63.69 -21.65 -1.15
CA LEU A 135 -63.83 -22.96 -0.52
C LEU A 135 -64.48 -22.94 0.86
N VAL A 136 -64.40 -21.81 1.58
CA VAL A 136 -64.96 -21.71 2.94
C VAL A 136 -66.37 -21.15 2.94
N TYR A 137 -66.61 -20.05 2.22
CA TYR A 137 -67.89 -19.32 2.25
C TYR A 137 -68.75 -19.52 0.98
N GLY A 138 -68.19 -20.14 -0.06
CA GLY A 138 -68.85 -20.26 -1.36
C GLY A 138 -68.88 -18.94 -2.15
N PRO A 139 -69.66 -18.86 -3.25
CA PRO A 139 -69.70 -17.68 -4.13
C PRO A 139 -70.64 -16.56 -3.62
N ASN A 140 -71.34 -16.75 -2.49
CA ASN A 140 -72.34 -15.80 -2.01
C ASN A 140 -71.70 -14.60 -1.29
N LEU A 141 -71.72 -13.43 -1.92
CA LEU A 141 -71.11 -12.20 -1.38
C LEU A 141 -71.71 -11.73 -0.05
N GLU A 142 -73.00 -11.97 0.20
CA GLU A 142 -73.65 -11.60 1.47
C GLU A 142 -73.14 -12.40 2.66
N VAL A 143 -72.81 -13.68 2.45
CA VAL A 143 -72.24 -14.54 3.50
C VAL A 143 -70.81 -14.10 3.79
N ILE A 144 -70.04 -13.76 2.76
CA ILE A 144 -68.67 -13.28 2.88
C ILE A 144 -68.63 -11.96 3.66
N SER A 145 -69.49 -10.99 3.33
CA SER A 145 -69.46 -9.68 3.98
C SER A 145 -69.81 -9.72 5.47
N GLN A 146 -70.62 -10.70 5.91
CA GLN A 146 -70.99 -10.89 7.30
C GLN A 146 -69.92 -11.60 8.14
N HIS A 147 -69.13 -12.50 7.56
CA HIS A 147 -68.11 -13.28 8.28
C HIS A 147 -66.70 -12.67 8.22
N VAL A 148 -66.45 -11.73 7.31
CA VAL A 148 -65.14 -11.07 7.18
C VAL A 148 -64.94 -10.01 8.25
N VAL A 149 -63.87 -10.14 9.03
CA VAL A 149 -63.44 -9.11 9.98
C VAL A 149 -62.61 -8.04 9.25
N TRP A 150 -63.30 -6.99 8.80
CA TRP A 150 -62.71 -5.91 8.00
C TRP A 150 -61.55 -5.18 8.65
N ALA A 151 -61.42 -5.21 9.98
CA ALA A 151 -60.34 -4.54 10.71
C ALA A 151 -58.93 -5.09 10.39
N TYR A 152 -58.81 -6.38 10.06
CA TYR A 152 -57.52 -7.01 9.76
C TYR A 152 -57.07 -6.79 8.30
N VAL A 153 -57.99 -6.51 7.39
CA VAL A 153 -57.70 -6.34 5.96
C VAL A 153 -56.70 -5.19 5.71
N PRO A 154 -56.85 -3.99 6.30
CA PRO A 154 -55.85 -2.93 6.21
C PRO A 154 -54.47 -3.33 6.74
N ILE A 155 -54.40 -4.16 7.77
CA ILE A 155 -53.13 -4.61 8.39
C ILE A 155 -52.38 -5.53 7.41
N PHE A 156 -53.09 -6.48 6.79
CA PHE A 156 -52.49 -7.35 5.77
C PHE A 156 -52.07 -6.56 4.53
N ALA A 157 -52.90 -5.59 4.09
CA ALA A 157 -52.57 -4.72 2.98
C ALA A 157 -51.30 -3.88 3.27
N PHE A 158 -51.22 -3.29 4.47
CA PHE A 158 -50.04 -2.55 4.93
C PHE A 158 -48.79 -3.44 4.92
N THR A 159 -48.90 -4.67 5.45
CA THR A 159 -47.78 -5.63 5.51
C THR A 159 -47.29 -6.01 4.11
N TYR A 160 -48.19 -6.26 3.16
CA TYR A 160 -47.81 -6.54 1.77
C TYR A 160 -47.17 -5.34 1.07
N ILE A 161 -47.74 -4.14 1.23
CA ILE A 161 -47.24 -2.92 0.57
C ILE A 161 -45.84 -2.57 1.09
N PHE A 162 -45.68 -2.43 2.41
CA PHE A 162 -44.40 -2.05 2.99
C PHE A 162 -43.36 -3.17 2.92
N GLY A 163 -43.77 -4.43 3.08
CA GLY A 163 -42.89 -5.57 2.87
C GLY A 163 -42.31 -5.57 1.46
N ASN A 164 -43.14 -5.31 0.44
CA ASN A 164 -42.65 -5.20 -0.94
C ASN A 164 -41.78 -3.96 -1.18
N LEU A 165 -42.11 -2.82 -0.56
CA LEU A 165 -41.31 -1.60 -0.69
C LEU A 165 -39.90 -1.76 -0.11
N PHE A 166 -39.78 -2.31 1.11
CA PHE A 166 -38.48 -2.61 1.72
C PHE A 166 -37.70 -3.61 0.86
N TYR A 167 -38.40 -4.61 0.32
CA TYR A 167 -37.80 -5.59 -0.57
C TYR A 167 -37.23 -4.96 -1.85
N LEU A 168 -38.00 -4.10 -2.53
CA LEU A 168 -37.56 -3.39 -3.73
C LEU A 168 -36.33 -2.52 -3.46
N ARG A 169 -36.30 -1.83 -2.31
CA ARG A 169 -35.15 -1.03 -1.90
C ARG A 169 -33.90 -1.89 -1.66
N SER A 170 -34.05 -2.99 -0.93
CA SER A 170 -32.94 -3.92 -0.65
C SER A 170 -32.41 -4.59 -1.93
N GLN A 171 -33.31 -4.96 -2.85
CA GLN A 171 -32.93 -5.52 -4.15
C GLN A 171 -32.17 -4.49 -4.99
N SER A 172 -32.64 -3.24 -5.06
CA SER A 172 -31.96 -2.19 -5.79
C SER A 172 -30.54 -1.94 -5.27
N GLU A 173 -30.34 -2.01 -3.95
CA GLU A 173 -29.01 -1.90 -3.33
C GLU A 173 -28.10 -3.08 -3.71
N HIS A 174 -28.62 -4.31 -3.69
CA HIS A 174 -27.86 -5.50 -4.07
C HIS A 174 -27.51 -5.52 -5.57
N GLU A 175 -28.48 -5.18 -6.43
CA GLU A 175 -28.26 -5.05 -7.88
C GLU A 175 -27.25 -3.95 -8.20
N SER A 176 -27.27 -2.83 -7.45
CA SER A 176 -26.23 -1.81 -7.53
C SER A 176 -24.85 -2.41 -7.20
N LYS A 177 -24.67 -3.05 -6.04
CA LYS A 177 -23.40 -3.71 -5.66
C LYS A 177 -22.89 -4.72 -6.69
N VAL A 178 -23.79 -5.52 -7.27
CA VAL A 178 -23.44 -6.53 -8.28
C VAL A 178 -23.11 -5.87 -9.63
N SER A 179 -23.86 -4.83 -10.03
CA SER A 179 -23.59 -4.06 -11.25
C SER A 179 -22.23 -3.37 -11.17
N LEU A 180 -21.90 -2.81 -10.00
CA LEU A 180 -20.60 -2.25 -9.67
C LEU A 180 -19.50 -3.30 -9.85
N ALA A 181 -19.61 -4.45 -9.18
CA ALA A 181 -18.61 -5.52 -9.31
C ALA A 181 -18.41 -5.99 -10.76
N LYS A 182 -19.50 -6.05 -11.55
CA LYS A 182 -19.45 -6.42 -12.97
C LYS A 182 -18.80 -5.34 -13.83
N SER A 183 -19.13 -4.07 -13.63
CA SER A 183 -18.53 -2.96 -14.39
C SER A 183 -17.04 -2.83 -14.06
N PHE A 184 -16.64 -3.06 -12.81
CA PHE A 184 -15.23 -3.13 -12.42
C PHE A 184 -14.50 -4.31 -13.05
N GLY A 185 -15.05 -5.53 -12.99
CA GLY A 185 -14.44 -6.69 -13.63
C GLY A 185 -14.27 -6.51 -15.13
N ALA A 186 -15.24 -5.88 -15.80
CA ALA A 186 -15.15 -5.51 -17.21
C ALA A 186 -14.10 -4.41 -17.46
N GLY A 187 -14.02 -3.40 -16.57
CA GLY A 187 -13.03 -2.33 -16.62
C GLY A 187 -11.60 -2.83 -16.47
N ILE A 188 -11.32 -3.63 -15.44
CA ILE A 188 -10.01 -4.27 -15.24
C ILE A 188 -9.67 -5.14 -16.43
N ALA A 189 -10.58 -5.98 -16.91
CA ALA A 189 -10.31 -6.84 -18.04
C ALA A 189 -9.97 -6.04 -19.31
N HIS A 190 -10.70 -4.95 -19.58
CA HIS A 190 -10.46 -4.09 -20.74
C HIS A 190 -9.14 -3.33 -20.63
N GLU A 191 -8.87 -2.73 -19.47
CA GLU A 191 -7.64 -1.98 -19.22
C GLU A 191 -6.42 -2.91 -19.10
N MET A 192 -6.60 -4.19 -18.74
CA MET A 192 -5.54 -5.21 -18.74
C MET A 192 -5.25 -5.81 -20.11
N ARG A 193 -6.28 -5.91 -20.94
CA ARG A 193 -6.13 -6.44 -22.30
C ARG A 193 -5.20 -5.54 -23.13
N ASN A 194 -5.25 -4.24 -22.95
CA ASN A 194 -4.41 -3.27 -23.66
C ASN A 194 -2.89 -3.49 -23.46
N PRO A 195 -2.34 -3.46 -22.22
CA PRO A 195 -0.92 -3.69 -21.97
C PRO A 195 -0.51 -5.13 -22.28
N LEU A 196 -1.37 -6.13 -22.04
CA LEU A 196 -1.08 -7.53 -22.41
C LEU A 196 -1.03 -7.73 -23.92
N SER A 197 -1.89 -7.05 -24.68
CA SER A 197 -1.85 -7.05 -26.15
C SER A 197 -0.60 -6.35 -26.67
N ALA A 198 -0.20 -5.23 -26.07
CA ALA A 198 1.05 -4.54 -26.41
C ALA A 198 2.27 -5.43 -26.11
N LEU A 199 2.32 -6.05 -24.93
CA LEU A 199 3.38 -6.97 -24.54
C LEU A 199 3.46 -8.19 -25.45
N LYS A 200 2.32 -8.78 -25.82
CA LYS A 200 2.27 -9.88 -26.77
C LYS A 200 2.83 -9.46 -28.13
N ALA A 201 2.46 -8.27 -28.62
CA ALA A 201 3.01 -7.75 -29.88
C ALA A 201 4.53 -7.53 -29.79
N SER A 202 5.03 -7.00 -28.67
CA SER A 202 6.47 -6.85 -28.44
C SER A 202 7.21 -8.21 -28.41
N ILE A 203 6.62 -9.22 -27.76
CA ILE A 203 7.17 -10.59 -27.74
C ILE A 203 7.14 -11.23 -29.13
N ASP A 204 6.05 -11.05 -29.90
CA ASP A 204 5.94 -11.57 -31.27
C ASP A 204 7.02 -10.96 -32.18
N VAL A 205 7.29 -9.65 -32.05
CA VAL A 205 8.39 -8.97 -32.77
C VAL A 205 9.75 -9.53 -32.33
N LEU A 206 9.98 -9.73 -31.03
CA LEU A 206 11.22 -10.34 -30.54
C LEU A 206 11.41 -11.78 -31.04
N ASP A 207 10.36 -12.61 -31.11
CA ASP A 207 10.43 -13.98 -31.66
C ASP A 207 10.80 -14.00 -33.14
N THR A 208 10.44 -12.95 -33.90
CA THR A 208 10.85 -12.82 -35.31
C THR A 208 12.30 -12.37 -35.49
N LEU A 209 12.86 -11.66 -34.51
CA LEU A 209 14.24 -11.17 -34.52
C LEU A 209 15.24 -12.22 -33.99
N LEU A 210 14.78 -13.15 -33.17
CA LEU A 210 15.61 -14.21 -32.60
C LEU A 210 15.74 -15.40 -33.58
N PRO A 211 16.95 -15.90 -33.85
CA PRO A 211 17.14 -17.05 -34.73
C PRO A 211 16.55 -18.33 -34.11
N LYS A 212 15.71 -19.04 -34.86
CA LYS A 212 15.09 -20.30 -34.40
C LYS A 212 16.10 -21.45 -34.46
N PRO A 213 16.25 -22.28 -33.41
CA PRO A 213 17.30 -23.32 -33.34
C PRO A 213 17.26 -24.45 -34.40
N GLN A 214 16.22 -24.50 -35.25
CA GLN A 214 15.91 -25.68 -36.08
C GLN A 214 16.47 -25.67 -37.51
N GLN A 215 17.41 -24.78 -37.84
CA GLN A 215 18.24 -24.91 -39.05
C GLN A 215 19.68 -25.36 -38.74
N ILE A 216 19.90 -25.97 -37.58
CA ILE A 216 21.17 -26.64 -37.25
C ILE A 216 20.92 -28.14 -37.26
N ASN A 217 20.61 -28.71 -38.44
CA ASN A 217 20.66 -30.16 -38.63
C ASN A 217 21.02 -30.42 -40.10
N GLY A 218 22.32 -30.48 -40.36
CA GLY A 218 22.84 -30.88 -41.67
C GLY A 218 24.24 -30.37 -41.93
N SER A 219 25.23 -31.08 -41.37
CA SER A 219 26.66 -31.12 -41.77
C SER A 219 27.58 -29.94 -41.43
N SER A 220 28.72 -30.32 -40.83
CA SER A 220 29.99 -29.59 -40.66
C SER A 220 30.16 -28.82 -39.33
N LEU A 221 30.69 -29.55 -38.35
CA LEU A 221 31.44 -29.00 -37.22
C LEU A 221 32.78 -28.48 -37.77
N GLU A 222 32.89 -27.17 -37.99
CA GLU A 222 34.12 -26.36 -37.92
C GLU A 222 33.79 -24.93 -38.39
N GLY A 223 33.74 -24.00 -37.44
CA GLY A 223 33.46 -22.60 -37.67
C GLY A 223 32.66 -22.02 -36.50
N GLU A 224 33.26 -21.11 -35.74
CA GLU A 224 32.55 -20.22 -34.84
C GLU A 224 31.39 -19.59 -35.63
N HIS A 225 30.16 -20.06 -35.40
CA HIS A 225 28.97 -19.35 -35.83
C HIS A 225 28.89 -18.08 -35.00
N ASP A 226 29.58 -17.05 -35.49
CA ASP A 226 29.48 -15.67 -35.03
C ASP A 226 28.01 -15.27 -35.22
N LEU A 227 27.21 -15.42 -34.16
CA LEU A 227 25.84 -14.92 -34.05
C LEU A 227 25.90 -13.40 -34.05
N ARG A 228 26.27 -12.82 -35.20
CA ARG A 228 26.30 -11.37 -35.40
C ARG A 228 24.87 -10.91 -35.58
N PHE A 229 24.25 -10.51 -34.48
CA PHE A 229 23.09 -9.64 -34.58
C PHE A 229 23.53 -8.36 -35.27
N ASP A 230 22.84 -8.00 -36.34
CA ASP A 230 23.03 -6.71 -36.97
C ASP A 230 22.77 -5.59 -35.96
N ALA A 231 23.52 -4.49 -36.05
CA ALA A 231 23.43 -3.38 -35.11
C ALA A 231 22.01 -2.79 -35.07
N GLU A 232 21.30 -2.79 -36.21
CA GLU A 232 19.89 -2.40 -36.28
C GLU A 232 18.97 -3.38 -35.56
N SER A 233 19.23 -4.69 -35.66
CA SER A 233 18.44 -5.74 -34.99
C SER A 233 18.60 -5.69 -33.47
N LEU A 234 19.81 -5.44 -32.97
CA LEU A 234 20.08 -5.22 -31.53
C LEU A 234 19.42 -3.95 -31.01
N LYS A 235 19.47 -2.87 -31.79
CA LYS A 235 18.82 -1.61 -31.44
C LYS A 235 17.30 -1.77 -31.38
N LEU A 236 16.72 -2.39 -32.40
CA LEU A 236 15.28 -2.69 -32.46
C LEU A 236 14.84 -3.62 -31.32
N ALA A 237 15.62 -4.67 -31.01
CA ALA A 237 15.33 -5.55 -29.88
C ALA A 237 15.33 -4.79 -28.54
N ASN A 238 16.30 -3.89 -28.32
CA ASN A 238 16.36 -3.08 -27.11
C ASN A 238 15.19 -2.09 -27.03
N GLU A 239 14.80 -1.46 -28.15
CA GLU A 239 13.62 -0.59 -28.23
C GLU A 239 12.33 -1.35 -27.93
N VAL A 240 12.17 -2.57 -28.47
CA VAL A 240 10.99 -3.41 -28.23
C VAL A 240 10.93 -3.90 -26.77
N ILE A 241 12.07 -4.22 -26.15
CA ILE A 241 12.15 -4.56 -24.71
C ILE A 241 11.76 -3.35 -23.84
N GLN A 242 12.23 -2.15 -24.17
CA GLN A 242 11.84 -0.94 -23.45
C GLN A 242 10.33 -0.67 -23.59
N GLN A 243 9.77 -0.82 -24.78
CA GLN A 243 8.32 -0.71 -25.00
C GLN A 243 7.53 -1.75 -24.20
N ALA A 244 8.00 -3.00 -24.14
CA ALA A 244 7.37 -4.06 -23.35
C ALA A 244 7.38 -3.72 -21.85
N ASN A 245 8.52 -3.27 -21.31
CA ASN A 245 8.63 -2.83 -19.92
C ASN A 245 7.72 -1.64 -19.62
N GLN A 246 7.63 -0.68 -20.53
CA GLN A 246 6.73 0.47 -20.39
C GLN A 246 5.25 0.04 -20.40
N ALA A 247 4.88 -0.92 -21.25
CA ALA A 247 3.53 -1.48 -21.28
C ALA A 247 3.18 -2.23 -19.97
N ILE A 248 4.12 -2.99 -19.40
CA ILE A 248 3.94 -3.65 -18.09
C ILE A 248 3.75 -2.62 -16.99
N ASN A 249 4.62 -1.61 -16.93
CA ASN A 249 4.54 -0.56 -15.90
C ASN A 249 3.22 0.19 -16.00
N SER A 250 2.82 0.60 -17.22
CA SER A 250 1.53 1.26 -17.46
C SER A 250 0.33 0.38 -17.10
N GLY A 251 0.40 -0.92 -17.41
CA GLY A 251 -0.63 -1.88 -17.03
C GLY A 251 -0.75 -2.07 -15.52
N THR A 252 0.38 -2.17 -14.83
CA THR A 252 0.46 -2.31 -13.36
C THR A 252 -0.09 -1.05 -12.69
N GLU A 253 0.31 0.13 -13.16
CA GLU A 253 -0.23 1.40 -12.67
C GLU A 253 -1.74 1.52 -12.87
N THR A 254 -2.26 0.99 -13.98
CA THR A 254 -3.70 1.00 -14.26
C THR A 254 -4.46 0.00 -13.39
N ILE A 255 -3.86 -1.15 -13.06
CA ILE A 255 -4.40 -2.08 -12.06
C ILE A 255 -4.47 -1.39 -10.70
N ASP A 256 -3.38 -0.75 -10.27
CA ASP A 256 -3.30 -0.09 -8.96
C ASP A 256 -4.33 1.03 -8.85
N LEU A 257 -4.51 1.83 -9.91
CA LEU A 257 -5.60 2.78 -10.07
C LEU A 257 -6.99 2.16 -9.84
N LEU A 258 -7.27 1.05 -10.51
CA LEU A 258 -8.57 0.39 -10.46
C LEU A 258 -8.80 -0.30 -9.12
N LEU A 259 -7.80 -0.98 -8.56
CA LEU A 259 -7.87 -1.61 -7.24
C LEU A 259 -8.06 -0.58 -6.13
N THR A 260 -7.36 0.55 -6.19
CA THR A 260 -7.55 1.66 -5.23
C THR A 260 -8.98 2.24 -5.32
N SER A 261 -9.62 2.18 -6.50
CA SER A 261 -11.01 2.62 -6.68
C SER A 261 -12.07 1.59 -6.22
N ILE A 262 -11.67 0.33 -6.01
CA ILE A 262 -12.55 -0.79 -5.62
C ILE A 262 -12.79 -0.84 -4.12
N ASP A 263 -11.86 -0.34 -3.30
CA ASP A 263 -12.07 -0.27 -1.87
C ASP A 263 -13.07 0.85 -1.54
N GLN A 264 -14.35 0.49 -1.52
CA GLN A 264 -15.50 1.42 -1.43
C GLN A 264 -15.49 2.32 -0.19
N ASN A 265 -14.62 2.07 0.81
CA ASN A 265 -14.70 2.76 2.09
C ASN A 265 -13.42 3.38 2.66
N ARG A 266 -12.24 3.32 2.01
CA ARG A 266 -11.09 4.14 2.45
C ARG A 266 -9.97 4.10 1.42
N ILE A 267 -9.59 5.29 0.95
CA ILE A 267 -8.22 5.49 0.48
C ILE A 267 -7.35 5.33 1.72
N THR A 268 -6.58 4.24 1.76
CA THR A 268 -5.67 3.95 2.86
C THR A 268 -4.62 5.04 2.93
N ASN A 269 -4.42 5.59 4.12
CA ASN A 269 -3.41 6.62 4.38
C ASN A 269 -2.04 6.01 4.73
N ALA A 270 -1.89 4.69 4.82
CA ALA A 270 -0.67 4.00 5.25
C ALA A 270 0.62 4.41 4.52
N THR A 271 0.52 4.84 3.27
CA THR A 271 1.67 5.30 2.45
C THR A 271 1.89 6.81 2.50
N TYR A 272 1.11 7.56 3.28
CA TYR A 272 1.19 9.01 3.28
C TYR A 272 2.50 9.50 3.88
N CYS A 273 3.21 10.33 3.12
CA CYS A 273 4.38 11.02 3.57
C CYS A 273 4.43 12.45 2.99
N LYS A 274 5.47 13.18 3.37
CA LYS A 274 5.70 14.54 2.90
C LYS A 274 6.33 14.49 1.51
N HIS A 275 5.67 15.13 0.55
CA HIS A 275 6.16 15.22 -0.83
C HIS A 275 6.21 16.67 -1.31
N SER A 276 7.16 17.00 -2.19
CA SER A 276 7.13 18.22 -3.00
C SER A 276 6.07 18.07 -4.09
N ILE A 277 5.11 18.99 -4.16
CA ILE A 277 4.09 18.93 -5.22
C ILE A 277 4.72 19.14 -6.60
N LYS A 278 5.77 19.97 -6.69
CA LYS A 278 6.47 20.22 -7.94
C LYS A 278 7.07 18.94 -8.51
N GLU A 279 7.81 18.19 -7.70
CA GLU A 279 8.43 16.92 -8.13
C GLU A 279 7.36 15.91 -8.58
N VAL A 280 6.25 15.81 -7.83
CA VAL A 280 5.15 14.90 -8.15
C VAL A 280 4.48 15.28 -9.47
N VAL A 281 4.23 16.57 -9.70
CA VAL A 281 3.63 17.08 -10.94
C VAL A 281 4.58 16.88 -12.13
N GLU A 282 5.88 17.19 -11.98
CA GLU A 282 6.88 16.98 -13.03
C GLU A 282 6.95 15.50 -13.44
N GLN A 283 7.02 14.59 -12.45
CA GLN A 283 7.01 13.16 -12.72
C GLN A 283 5.71 12.70 -13.39
N ALA A 284 4.55 13.19 -12.93
CA ALA A 284 3.26 12.87 -13.54
C ALA A 284 3.22 13.31 -15.01
N LEU A 285 3.63 14.53 -15.31
CA LEU A 285 3.61 15.06 -16.68
C LEU A 285 4.60 14.33 -17.60
N GLN A 286 5.73 13.85 -17.07
CA GLN A 286 6.71 13.07 -17.84
C GLN A 286 6.25 11.63 -18.11
N SER A 287 5.57 10.99 -17.15
CA SER A 287 5.16 9.58 -17.25
C SER A 287 3.74 9.39 -17.80
N PHE A 288 2.96 10.46 -17.97
CA PHE A 288 1.63 10.39 -18.55
C PHE A 288 1.66 9.85 -20.00
N PRO A 289 0.84 8.83 -20.35
CA PRO A 289 0.78 8.28 -21.69
C PRO A 289 -0.04 9.20 -22.62
N TYR A 290 0.62 10.20 -23.21
CA TYR A 290 -0.01 11.09 -24.19
C TYR A 290 -0.50 10.30 -25.42
N PRO A 291 -1.65 10.67 -26.01
CA PRO A 291 -2.15 10.01 -27.22
C PRO A 291 -1.18 10.09 -28.40
N ASP A 292 -0.58 11.27 -28.63
CA ASP A 292 0.44 11.51 -29.64
C ASP A 292 1.69 12.21 -29.03
N GLN A 293 2.88 12.00 -29.60
CA GLN A 293 4.11 12.64 -29.10
C GLN A 293 4.07 14.18 -29.13
N MET A 294 3.36 14.77 -30.11
CA MET A 294 3.17 16.22 -30.20
C MET A 294 2.23 16.79 -29.13
N ASP A 295 1.38 15.95 -28.53
CA ASP A 295 0.44 16.41 -27.49
C ASP A 295 1.15 16.78 -26.19
N SER A 296 2.33 16.19 -25.92
CA SER A 296 3.18 16.58 -24.79
C SER A 296 3.59 18.06 -24.85
N ALA A 297 3.75 18.62 -26.06
CA ALA A 297 4.11 20.02 -26.27
C ALA A 297 2.94 20.99 -26.04
N SER A 298 1.70 20.48 -25.97
CA SER A 298 0.50 21.28 -25.65
C SER A 298 0.34 21.59 -24.16
N VAL A 299 1.14 20.95 -23.29
CA VAL A 299 1.11 21.17 -21.85
C VAL A 299 2.12 22.23 -21.44
N SER A 300 1.64 23.30 -20.80
CA SER A 300 2.47 24.33 -20.17
C SER A 300 2.43 24.18 -18.66
N ALA A 301 3.59 23.97 -18.02
CA ALA A 301 3.71 23.82 -16.58
C ALA A 301 4.33 25.07 -15.94
N LYS A 302 3.58 25.74 -15.06
CA LYS A 302 4.00 26.91 -14.26
C LYS A 302 4.22 26.47 -12.81
N LEU A 303 5.42 25.95 -12.52
CA LEU A 303 5.74 25.28 -11.26
C LEU A 303 6.63 26.11 -10.31
N GLU A 304 6.50 27.45 -10.35
CA GLU A 304 7.36 28.37 -9.59
C GLU A 304 7.08 28.33 -8.08
N GLN A 305 5.83 28.09 -7.68
CA GLN A 305 5.40 28.15 -6.28
C GLN A 305 5.32 26.76 -5.64
N ASP A 306 6.47 26.09 -5.47
CA ASP A 306 6.52 24.78 -4.83
C ASP A 306 6.06 24.82 -3.35
N TYR A 307 5.44 23.72 -2.92
CA TYR A 307 4.99 23.50 -1.55
C TYR A 307 4.98 22.01 -1.21
N SER A 308 5.12 21.71 0.07
CA SER A 308 4.95 20.35 0.57
C SER A 308 3.48 20.05 0.88
N PHE A 309 3.03 18.86 0.50
CA PHE A 309 1.75 18.30 0.95
C PHE A 309 1.99 16.98 1.70
N PHE A 310 1.03 16.57 2.52
CA PHE A 310 1.04 15.29 3.21
C PHE A 310 0.03 14.37 2.52
N GLY A 311 0.50 13.27 1.94
CA GLY A 311 -0.31 12.40 1.10
C GLY A 311 0.53 11.33 0.42
N SER A 312 -0.03 10.68 -0.59
CA SER A 312 0.69 9.76 -1.47
C SER A 312 0.94 10.44 -2.81
N ASP A 313 2.19 10.43 -3.27
CA ASP A 313 2.56 10.88 -4.61
C ASP A 313 1.82 10.11 -5.70
N THR A 314 1.71 8.79 -5.56
CA THR A 314 1.00 7.89 -6.49
C THR A 314 -0.46 8.32 -6.68
N LEU A 315 -1.19 8.58 -5.58
CA LEU A 315 -2.59 9.01 -5.66
C LEU A 315 -2.76 10.37 -6.34
N VAL A 316 -1.82 11.30 -6.14
CA VAL A 316 -1.84 12.61 -6.79
C VAL A 316 -1.50 12.49 -8.28
N LYS A 317 -0.50 11.68 -8.66
CA LYS A 317 -0.18 11.37 -10.07
C LYS A 317 -1.42 10.84 -10.80
N TYR A 318 -2.11 9.90 -10.16
CA TYR A 318 -3.34 9.32 -10.69
C TYR A 318 -4.52 10.27 -10.76
N THR A 319 -4.65 11.17 -9.79
CA THR A 319 -5.61 12.27 -9.87
C THR A 319 -5.32 13.12 -11.10
N LEU A 320 -4.05 13.47 -11.35
CA LEU A 320 -3.64 14.23 -12.53
C LEU A 320 -3.89 13.47 -13.83
N TYR A 321 -3.60 12.17 -13.91
CA TYR A 321 -3.85 11.37 -15.11
C TYR A 321 -5.32 11.35 -15.49
N ASN A 322 -6.21 11.22 -14.50
CA ASN A 322 -7.65 11.26 -14.75
C ASN A 322 -8.11 12.63 -15.29
N LEU A 323 -7.57 13.71 -14.74
CA LEU A 323 -7.89 15.07 -15.21
C LEU A 323 -7.34 15.33 -16.62
N LEU A 324 -6.09 14.94 -16.90
CA LEU A 324 -5.47 15.06 -18.21
C LEU A 324 -6.18 14.21 -19.27
N LYS A 325 -6.50 12.95 -18.96
CA LYS A 325 -7.26 12.06 -19.86
C LYS A 325 -8.61 12.66 -20.24
N ASN A 326 -9.29 13.32 -19.29
CA ASN A 326 -10.54 14.03 -19.57
C ASN A 326 -10.32 15.26 -20.45
N ALA A 327 -9.27 16.05 -20.18
CA ALA A 327 -8.92 17.21 -21.00
C ALA A 327 -8.67 16.82 -22.47
N TYR A 328 -7.83 15.82 -22.74
CA TYR A 328 -7.54 15.35 -24.11
C TYR A 328 -8.73 14.67 -24.79
N SER A 329 -9.59 14.01 -24.03
CA SER A 329 -10.78 13.36 -24.59
C SER A 329 -11.83 14.33 -25.12
N HIS A 330 -11.91 15.53 -24.53
CA HIS A 330 -12.92 16.53 -24.82
C HIS A 330 -12.30 17.83 -25.39
N GLY A 331 -11.01 17.80 -25.73
CA GLY A 331 -10.29 18.90 -26.35
C GLY A 331 -10.61 19.05 -27.83
N ARG A 332 -10.65 20.30 -28.33
CA ARG A 332 -10.63 20.57 -29.77
C ARG A 332 -9.19 20.38 -30.24
N ARG A 333 -8.93 19.53 -31.24
CA ARG A 333 -7.56 19.22 -31.71
C ARG A 333 -6.83 20.41 -32.33
N ASP A 334 -7.56 21.42 -32.80
CA ASP A 334 -6.97 22.66 -33.30
C ASP A 334 -6.59 23.59 -32.15
N ASN A 335 -5.29 23.75 -31.91
CA ASN A 335 -4.72 24.65 -30.88
C ASN A 335 -5.10 24.29 -29.43
N PHE A 336 -5.24 23.00 -29.13
CA PHE A 336 -5.44 22.50 -27.77
C PHE A 336 -4.25 22.88 -26.89
N ALA A 337 -4.52 23.35 -25.67
CA ALA A 337 -3.51 23.67 -24.69
C ALA A 337 -4.01 23.37 -23.28
N VAL A 338 -3.15 22.77 -22.47
CA VAL A 338 -3.38 22.52 -21.05
C VAL A 338 -2.35 23.30 -20.24
N THR A 339 -2.80 24.06 -19.25
CA THR A 339 -1.95 24.75 -18.31
C THR A 339 -2.04 24.10 -16.94
N VAL A 340 -0.89 23.75 -16.36
CA VAL A 340 -0.75 23.23 -15.00
C VAL A 340 -0.05 24.31 -14.17
N GLU A 341 -0.69 24.82 -13.13
CA GLU A 341 -0.18 25.94 -12.33
C GLU A 341 -0.20 25.61 -10.84
N LEU A 342 0.91 25.91 -10.16
CA LEU A 342 1.01 25.84 -8.70
C LEU A 342 0.77 27.22 -8.08
N LYS A 343 -0.12 27.29 -7.10
CA LYS A 343 -0.40 28.51 -6.33
C LYS A 343 -0.28 28.22 -4.84
N ARG A 344 0.53 29.00 -4.14
CA ARG A 344 0.75 28.89 -2.70
C ARG A 344 0.08 30.06 -2.00
N PHE A 345 -0.78 29.76 -1.03
CA PHE A 345 -1.40 30.77 -0.17
C PHE A 345 -1.04 30.51 1.30
N ASN A 346 -1.37 31.46 2.19
CA ASN A 346 -1.07 31.33 3.61
C ASN A 346 -1.89 30.23 4.30
N SER A 347 -3.13 30.00 3.87
CA SER A 347 -4.07 29.05 4.50
C SER A 347 -4.19 27.72 3.76
N CYS A 348 -3.91 27.70 2.46
CA CYS A 348 -4.03 26.52 1.61
C CYS A 348 -3.09 26.62 0.42
N ASN A 349 -2.81 25.48 -0.21
CA ASN A 349 -2.06 25.41 -1.45
C ASN A 349 -2.96 24.88 -2.56
N GLN A 350 -2.71 25.27 -3.80
CA GLN A 350 -3.52 24.88 -4.94
C GLN A 350 -2.67 24.36 -6.11
N LEU A 351 -3.21 23.36 -6.78
CA LEU A 351 -2.76 22.85 -8.07
C LEU A 351 -3.93 23.03 -9.03
N VAL A 352 -3.73 23.87 -10.03
CA VAL A 352 -4.75 24.26 -11.00
C VAL A 352 -4.41 23.62 -12.33
N LEU A 353 -5.35 22.85 -12.88
CA LEU A 353 -5.28 22.32 -14.23
C LEU A 353 -6.36 23.00 -15.07
N ARG A 354 -5.96 23.66 -16.16
CA ARG A 354 -6.88 24.35 -17.06
C ARG A 354 -6.66 23.91 -18.50
N ASP A 355 -7.72 23.50 -19.18
CA ASP A 355 -7.72 23.27 -20.62
C ASP A 355 -8.58 24.30 -21.37
N ASN A 356 -8.31 24.48 -22.66
CA ASN A 356 -9.10 25.30 -23.58
C ASN A 356 -10.06 24.46 -24.45
N GLY A 357 -10.54 23.33 -23.92
CA GLY A 357 -11.43 22.40 -24.63
C GLY A 357 -12.87 22.89 -24.77
N VAL A 358 -13.78 21.96 -25.08
CA VAL A 358 -15.21 22.25 -25.33
C VAL A 358 -15.99 22.74 -24.10
N GLY A 359 -15.41 22.64 -22.90
CA GLY A 359 -16.08 23.02 -21.66
C GLY A 359 -17.35 22.21 -21.35
N MET A 360 -18.03 22.58 -20.28
CA MET A 360 -19.23 21.91 -19.76
C MET A 360 -20.29 22.93 -19.37
N SER A 361 -21.56 22.54 -19.47
CA SER A 361 -22.66 23.38 -18.96
C SER A 361 -22.71 23.35 -17.41
N PRO A 362 -23.35 24.36 -16.78
CA PRO A 362 -23.44 24.43 -15.31
C PRO A 362 -24.14 23.23 -14.68
N ASP A 363 -25.11 22.62 -15.36
CA ASP A 363 -25.85 21.46 -14.85
C ASP A 363 -24.98 20.19 -14.87
N VAL A 364 -24.13 20.05 -15.88
CA VAL A 364 -23.18 18.94 -15.99
C VAL A 364 -22.10 19.05 -14.91
N CYS A 365 -21.58 20.25 -14.68
CA CYS A 365 -20.55 20.50 -13.66
C CYS A 365 -20.97 20.05 -12.24
N LYS A 366 -22.28 19.98 -11.95
CA LYS A 366 -22.80 19.49 -10.66
C LYS A 366 -22.77 17.97 -10.55
N LEU A 367 -22.87 17.26 -11.67
CA LEU A 367 -23.03 15.80 -11.74
C LEU A 367 -21.70 15.08 -12.00
N ILE A 368 -20.65 15.77 -12.47
CA ILE A 368 -19.40 15.13 -12.89
C ILE A 368 -18.66 14.34 -11.79
N PHE A 369 -18.95 14.63 -10.52
CA PHE A 369 -18.37 13.93 -9.37
C PHE A 369 -19.26 12.81 -8.82
N ASP A 370 -20.44 12.61 -9.40
CA ASP A 370 -21.32 11.51 -9.04
C ASP A 370 -20.75 10.20 -9.58
N ASP A 371 -20.77 9.17 -8.73
CA ASP A 371 -20.29 7.84 -9.10
C ASP A 371 -21.03 7.35 -10.37
N PHE A 372 -20.28 6.89 -11.38
CA PHE A 372 -20.77 6.34 -12.66
C PHE A 372 -21.42 7.34 -13.63
N TYR A 373 -21.36 8.64 -13.35
CA TYR A 373 -21.84 9.65 -14.30
C TYR A 373 -20.93 9.73 -15.53
N THR A 374 -21.51 9.66 -16.73
CA THR A 374 -20.80 9.83 -18.01
C THR A 374 -21.64 10.61 -19.01
N GLN A 375 -20.99 11.45 -19.82
CA GLN A 375 -21.62 12.10 -20.97
C GLN A 375 -21.03 11.58 -22.28
N GLY A 376 -21.89 10.95 -23.09
CA GLY A 376 -21.61 10.70 -24.51
C GLY A 376 -20.50 9.69 -24.85
N LYS A 377 -19.91 8.98 -23.89
CA LYS A 377 -18.90 7.94 -24.14
C LYS A 377 -19.45 6.53 -23.94
N VAL A 378 -19.22 5.67 -24.93
CA VAL A 378 -19.48 4.21 -24.86
C VAL A 378 -18.38 3.47 -24.06
N SER A 379 -17.21 4.10 -23.84
CA SER A 379 -16.01 3.46 -23.24
C SER A 379 -15.56 4.04 -21.90
N GLY A 380 -16.20 5.09 -21.38
CA GLY A 380 -15.85 5.67 -20.07
C GLY A 380 -16.72 5.07 -18.97
N TYR A 381 -16.13 4.60 -17.87
CA TYR A 381 -16.88 4.00 -16.75
C TYR A 381 -17.41 5.01 -15.72
N GLY A 382 -17.04 6.30 -15.83
CA GLY A 382 -17.50 7.36 -14.91
C GLY A 382 -16.89 7.29 -13.50
N ILE A 383 -15.71 6.67 -13.35
CA ILE A 383 -15.06 6.43 -12.05
C ILE A 383 -13.96 7.47 -11.75
N GLY A 384 -13.36 8.08 -12.79
CA GLY A 384 -12.16 8.91 -12.65
C GLY A 384 -12.33 10.18 -11.81
N LEU A 385 -13.35 11.00 -12.10
CA LEU A 385 -13.60 12.24 -11.34
C LEU A 385 -14.09 11.98 -9.90
N PRO A 386 -15.01 11.02 -9.64
CA PRO A 386 -15.33 10.60 -8.28
C PRO A 386 -14.11 10.11 -7.50
N PHE A 387 -13.18 9.38 -8.15
CA PHE A 387 -11.90 9.00 -7.55
C PHE A 387 -11.07 10.23 -7.14
N CYS A 388 -10.91 11.22 -8.03
CA CYS A 388 -10.21 12.48 -7.71
C CYS A 388 -10.82 13.17 -6.47
N LEU A 389 -12.15 13.20 -6.35
CA LEU A 389 -12.84 13.76 -5.19
C LEU A 389 -12.54 12.98 -3.91
N LYS A 390 -12.53 11.64 -3.97
CA LYS A 390 -12.19 10.78 -2.82
C LYS A 390 -10.75 11.00 -2.37
N VAL A 391 -9.80 11.07 -3.31
CA VAL A 391 -8.36 11.34 -3.03
C VAL A 391 -8.21 12.67 -2.30
N MET A 392 -8.79 13.74 -2.85
CA MET A 392 -8.66 15.07 -2.23
C MET A 392 -9.29 15.13 -0.85
N LYS A 393 -10.46 14.50 -0.64
CA LYS A 393 -11.09 14.42 0.69
C LYS A 393 -10.22 13.64 1.69
N ALA A 394 -9.64 12.52 1.27
CA ALA A 394 -8.77 11.70 2.13
C ALA A 394 -7.51 12.44 2.60
N MET A 395 -6.98 13.34 1.77
CA MET A 395 -5.84 14.22 2.12
C MET A 395 -6.25 15.49 2.88
N GLY A 396 -7.51 15.61 3.31
CA GLY A 396 -8.04 16.81 3.98
C GLY A 396 -8.18 18.04 3.08
N GLY A 397 -8.16 17.83 1.76
CA GLY A 397 -8.27 18.86 0.73
C GLY A 397 -9.64 18.89 0.03
N GLN A 398 -9.71 19.63 -1.08
CA GLN A 398 -10.91 19.77 -1.90
C GLN A 398 -10.55 19.81 -3.39
N ILE A 399 -11.41 19.26 -4.25
CA ILE A 399 -11.40 19.53 -5.70
C ILE A 399 -12.59 20.40 -6.08
N ARG A 400 -12.39 21.36 -6.97
CA ARG A 400 -13.45 22.17 -7.59
C ARG A 400 -13.29 22.18 -9.10
N CYS A 401 -14.40 22.21 -9.81
CA CYS A 401 -14.43 22.38 -11.27
C CYS A 401 -15.13 23.69 -11.61
N GLN A 402 -14.53 24.48 -12.50
CA GLN A 402 -15.12 25.63 -13.15
C GLN A 402 -15.02 25.43 -14.65
N SER A 403 -16.11 25.61 -15.38
CA SER A 403 -16.10 25.41 -16.82
C SER A 403 -17.10 26.34 -17.49
N GLU A 404 -16.76 26.75 -18.70
CA GLU A 404 -17.61 27.54 -19.58
C GLU A 404 -17.66 26.85 -20.94
N LEU A 405 -18.88 26.61 -21.44
CA LEU A 405 -19.11 25.90 -22.70
C LEU A 405 -18.36 26.59 -23.85
N ASP A 406 -17.70 25.79 -24.67
CA ASP A 406 -16.86 26.16 -25.81
C ASP A 406 -15.67 27.08 -25.49
N ARG A 407 -15.26 27.17 -24.21
CA ARG A 407 -14.19 28.07 -23.78
C ARG A 407 -13.08 27.39 -22.97
N TYR A 408 -13.41 26.79 -21.83
CA TYR A 408 -12.41 26.15 -20.97
C TYR A 408 -13.03 25.21 -19.92
N THR A 409 -12.20 24.33 -19.39
CA THR A 409 -12.44 23.62 -18.14
C THR A 409 -11.25 23.83 -17.20
N GLU A 410 -11.52 24.11 -15.94
CA GLU A 410 -10.52 24.34 -14.90
C GLU A 410 -10.83 23.49 -13.67
N PHE A 411 -9.90 22.62 -13.29
CA PHE A 411 -9.92 21.87 -12.06
C PHE A 411 -8.93 22.48 -11.07
N THR A 412 -9.41 22.85 -9.89
CA THR A 412 -8.59 23.35 -8.78
C THR A 412 -8.55 22.31 -7.67
N LEU A 413 -7.38 21.73 -7.44
CA LEU A 413 -7.07 20.86 -6.31
C LEU A 413 -6.52 21.74 -5.19
N THR A 414 -7.18 21.76 -4.03
CA THR A 414 -6.77 22.53 -2.85
C THR A 414 -6.24 21.58 -1.78
N PHE A 415 -4.99 21.76 -1.38
CA PHE A 415 -4.31 21.02 -0.33
C PHE A 415 -4.22 21.86 0.95
N PRO A 416 -4.43 21.27 2.13
CA PRO A 416 -4.12 21.93 3.38
C PRO A 416 -2.61 22.15 3.51
N THR A 417 -2.20 23.15 4.29
CA THR A 417 -0.77 23.34 4.60
C THR A 417 -0.26 22.18 5.45
N TYR A 418 1.03 21.82 5.30
CA TYR A 418 1.63 20.68 6.01
C TYR A 418 1.49 20.77 7.55
N ASN A 419 1.51 21.99 8.09
CA ASN A 419 1.39 22.25 9.53
C ASN A 419 -0.06 22.57 9.97
N SER A 420 -1.05 22.30 9.12
CA SER A 420 -2.45 22.51 9.46
C SER A 420 -2.94 21.52 10.52
N SER A 421 -4.02 21.87 11.20
CA SER A 421 -4.71 20.96 12.13
C SER A 421 -5.25 19.71 11.43
N ALA A 422 -5.73 19.85 10.18
CA ALA A 422 -6.20 18.72 9.38
C ALA A 422 -5.10 17.68 9.15
N VAL A 423 -3.91 18.10 8.70
CA VAL A 423 -2.77 17.21 8.49
C VAL A 423 -2.30 16.60 9.83
N SER A 424 -2.27 17.40 10.89
CA SER A 424 -1.87 16.93 12.23
C SER A 424 -2.80 15.82 12.74
N GLN A 425 -4.11 15.92 12.48
CA GLN A 425 -5.08 14.89 12.85
C GLN A 425 -4.87 13.60 12.07
N ILE A 426 -4.64 13.69 10.74
CA ILE A 426 -4.35 12.51 9.91
C ILE A 426 -3.08 11.81 10.40
N LYS A 427 -2.01 12.56 10.67
CA LYS A 427 -0.76 12.03 11.23
C LYS A 427 -0.98 11.33 12.57
N GLN A 428 -1.78 11.93 13.46
CA GLN A 428 -2.07 11.35 14.76
C GLN A 428 -2.84 10.02 14.64
N GLU A 429 -3.80 9.93 13.71
CA GLU A 429 -4.50 8.67 13.43
C GLU A 429 -3.55 7.59 12.91
N MET A 430 -2.66 7.95 11.98
CA MET A 430 -1.65 7.04 11.45
C MET A 430 -0.65 6.58 12.50
N MET A 431 -0.21 7.48 13.40
CA MET A 431 0.73 7.14 14.48
C MET A 431 0.17 6.06 15.41
N LYS A 432 -1.13 6.03 15.67
CA LYS A 432 -1.76 5.01 16.54
C LYS A 432 -1.59 3.59 16.02
N GLU A 433 -1.51 3.43 14.71
CA GLU A 433 -1.32 2.13 14.06
C GLU A 433 0.14 1.69 14.05
N LYS A 434 1.08 2.59 14.40
CA LYS A 434 2.51 2.31 14.37
C LYS A 434 2.98 1.47 15.55
N SER A 435 3.98 0.66 15.26
CA SER A 435 4.67 -0.20 16.21
C SER A 435 6.13 0.22 16.37
N VAL A 436 6.55 0.49 17.60
CA VAL A 436 7.90 0.92 17.93
C VAL A 436 8.54 -0.10 18.87
N LEU A 437 9.69 -0.64 18.48
CA LEU A 437 10.52 -1.48 19.33
C LEU A 437 11.68 -0.66 19.89
N TYR A 438 11.87 -0.65 21.20
CA TYR A 438 13.06 -0.14 21.86
C TYR A 438 13.96 -1.30 22.32
N ILE A 439 15.21 -1.31 21.88
CA ILE A 439 16.26 -2.24 22.30
C ILE A 439 17.27 -1.48 23.15
N GLY A 440 17.25 -1.71 24.45
CA GLY A 440 18.09 -0.98 25.39
C GLY A 440 17.83 -1.33 26.84
N GLU A 441 18.51 -0.64 27.75
CA GLU A 441 18.27 -0.76 29.19
C GLU A 441 17.14 0.15 29.65
N TYR A 442 16.59 -0.12 30.83
CA TYR A 442 15.62 0.78 31.46
C TYR A 442 16.30 2.10 31.85
N ASN A 443 16.01 3.17 31.10
CA ASN A 443 16.60 4.49 31.32
C ASN A 443 15.62 5.62 30.95
N SER A 444 16.09 6.86 30.99
CA SER A 444 15.31 8.04 30.64
C SER A 444 14.78 8.02 29.19
N LEU A 445 15.47 7.37 28.24
CA LEU A 445 15.01 7.26 26.85
C LEU A 445 13.74 6.41 26.76
N LEU A 446 13.72 5.26 27.44
CA LEU A 446 12.54 4.41 27.48
C LEU A 446 11.35 5.13 28.15
N ARG A 447 11.60 5.89 29.22
CA ARG A 447 10.54 6.68 29.86
C ARG A 447 9.94 7.72 28.92
N VAL A 448 10.78 8.48 28.21
CA VAL A 448 10.31 9.47 27.23
C VAL A 448 9.53 8.78 26.09
N LEU A 449 9.98 7.61 25.63
CA LEU A 449 9.26 6.82 24.63
C LEU A 449 7.89 6.36 25.13
N ASP A 450 7.80 5.90 26.38
CA ASP A 450 6.56 5.44 27.00
C ASP A 450 5.55 6.58 27.17
N GLU A 451 6.01 7.75 27.60
CA GLU A 451 5.19 8.98 27.66
C GLU A 451 4.66 9.35 26.27
N ASN A 452 5.51 9.29 25.22
CA ASN A 452 5.07 9.58 23.85
C ASN A 452 4.12 8.50 23.30
N ALA A 453 4.34 7.23 23.63
CA ALA A 453 3.45 6.14 23.27
C ALA A 453 2.05 6.35 23.86
N PHE A 454 1.98 6.81 25.11
CA PHE A 454 0.72 7.14 25.76
C PHE A 454 -0.02 8.31 25.07
N TYR A 455 0.67 9.41 24.75
CA TYR A 455 0.03 10.60 24.16
C TYR A 455 -0.30 10.45 22.67
N GLN A 456 0.56 9.77 21.90
CA GLN A 456 0.38 9.58 20.45
C GLN A 456 -0.39 8.28 20.12
N GLY A 457 -0.42 7.33 21.04
CA GLY A 457 -1.20 6.09 20.95
C GLY A 457 -0.56 4.96 20.15
N PHE A 458 0.74 5.04 19.82
CA PHE A 458 1.46 3.97 19.13
C PHE A 458 1.81 2.81 20.08
N LYS A 459 2.03 1.62 19.51
CA LYS A 459 2.39 0.42 20.30
C LYS A 459 3.89 0.38 20.58
N LEU A 460 4.29 0.61 21.83
CA LEU A 460 5.67 0.47 22.28
C LEU A 460 5.96 -0.95 22.79
N THR A 461 7.05 -1.54 22.33
CA THR A 461 7.61 -2.81 22.84
C THR A 461 9.04 -2.58 23.31
N HIS A 462 9.44 -3.20 24.42
CA HIS A 462 10.79 -3.09 24.96
C HIS A 462 11.48 -4.45 25.04
N PHE A 463 12.69 -4.54 24.49
CA PHE A 463 13.61 -5.66 24.68
C PHE A 463 14.94 -5.19 25.28
N ARG A 464 15.47 -5.98 26.21
CA ARG A 464 16.91 -5.92 26.55
C ARG A 464 17.71 -6.62 25.45
N LEU A 465 19.00 -6.30 25.34
CA LEU A 465 19.89 -6.86 24.32
C LEU A 465 19.88 -8.40 24.31
N GLU A 466 19.97 -9.05 25.48
CA GLU A 466 19.95 -10.52 25.59
C GLU A 466 18.66 -11.13 25.04
N LYS A 467 17.52 -10.50 25.33
CA LYS A 467 16.21 -10.92 24.83
C LYS A 467 16.15 -10.75 23.31
N ALA A 468 16.62 -9.62 22.77
CA ALA A 468 16.68 -9.40 21.32
C ALA A 468 17.55 -10.46 20.62
N LEU A 469 18.71 -10.81 21.19
CA LEU A 469 19.59 -11.84 20.62
C LEU A 469 19.02 -13.26 20.67
N SER A 470 18.08 -13.54 21.57
CA SER A 470 17.38 -14.84 21.66
C SER A 470 16.20 -14.99 20.70
N ARG A 471 15.72 -13.88 20.12
CA ARG A 471 14.57 -13.85 19.21
C ARG A 471 14.97 -14.31 17.82
N LYS A 472 14.00 -14.83 17.07
CA LYS A 472 14.19 -15.17 15.66
C LYS A 472 13.98 -13.95 14.79
N ASP A 473 14.56 -14.00 13.59
CA ASP A 473 14.75 -12.81 12.75
C ASP A 473 13.40 -12.28 12.21
N TYR A 474 12.44 -13.19 11.94
CA TYR A 474 11.06 -12.83 11.57
C TYR A 474 10.23 -12.21 12.71
N GLU A 475 10.73 -12.18 13.94
CA GLU A 475 10.02 -11.58 15.09
C GLU A 475 10.30 -10.07 15.22
N PHE A 476 11.06 -9.49 14.29
CA PHE A 476 11.39 -8.06 14.22
C PHE A 476 10.54 -7.30 13.19
N GLU A 477 9.26 -7.64 13.08
CA GLU A 477 8.27 -6.88 12.29
C GLU A 477 7.73 -5.69 13.11
N PHE A 478 8.42 -4.55 12.99
CA PHE A 478 8.03 -3.28 13.61
C PHE A 478 8.20 -2.14 12.61
N ASP A 479 7.41 -1.07 12.72
CA ASP A 479 7.57 0.11 11.87
C ASP A 479 8.89 0.86 12.17
N ILE A 480 9.24 0.96 13.45
CA ILE A 480 10.46 1.62 13.93
C ILE A 480 11.15 0.72 14.96
N ILE A 481 12.45 0.53 14.81
CA ILE A 481 13.31 -0.19 15.76
C ILE A 481 14.38 0.77 16.28
N VAL A 482 14.23 1.23 17.52
CA VAL A 482 15.16 2.12 18.20
C VAL A 482 16.15 1.30 19.02
N VAL A 483 17.44 1.39 18.69
CA VAL A 483 18.51 0.70 19.41
C VAL A 483 19.40 1.71 20.13
N ASP A 484 19.50 1.57 21.46
CA ASP A 484 20.34 2.41 22.30
C ASP A 484 21.80 1.92 22.31
N LEU A 485 22.67 2.61 21.55
CA LEU A 485 24.09 2.32 21.55
C LEU A 485 24.71 2.78 22.87
N ASN A 486 24.95 1.82 23.76
CA ASN A 486 25.66 2.01 25.01
C ASN A 486 27.00 1.26 25.02
N GLN A 487 27.87 1.54 26.00
CA GLN A 487 29.19 0.90 26.12
C GLN A 487 29.14 -0.63 26.27
N LYS A 488 28.01 -1.23 26.69
CA LYS A 488 27.86 -2.69 26.77
C LYS A 488 27.59 -3.34 25.40
N MET A 489 27.02 -2.58 24.46
CA MET A 489 26.90 -2.99 23.06
C MET A 489 28.23 -2.91 22.28
N ASN A 490 29.29 -2.30 22.84
CA ASN A 490 30.62 -2.22 22.23
C ASN A 490 31.38 -3.55 22.11
N ARG A 491 30.80 -4.68 22.51
CA ARG A 491 31.37 -5.99 22.13
C ARG A 491 30.93 -6.30 20.70
N GLU A 492 31.86 -6.15 19.76
CA GLU A 492 31.71 -6.34 18.31
C GLU A 492 30.86 -7.56 17.92
N SER A 493 30.97 -8.67 18.67
CA SER A 493 30.21 -9.90 18.45
C SER A 493 28.71 -9.80 18.71
N ASN A 494 28.27 -9.03 19.72
CA ASN A 494 26.85 -8.89 20.03
C ASN A 494 26.15 -7.94 19.06
N PHE A 495 26.86 -6.90 18.64
CA PHE A 495 26.33 -5.91 17.71
C PHE A 495 26.10 -6.51 16.33
N ARG A 496 27.10 -7.23 15.79
CA ARG A 496 26.99 -7.94 14.51
C ARG A 496 25.85 -8.97 14.50
N ARG A 497 25.71 -9.74 15.59
CA ARG A 497 24.60 -10.70 15.74
C ARG A 497 23.23 -10.04 15.80
N LEU A 498 23.13 -8.82 16.34
CA LEU A 498 21.88 -8.07 16.33
C LEU A 498 21.59 -7.56 14.91
N GLU A 499 22.59 -7.05 14.19
CA GLU A 499 22.42 -6.63 12.80
C GLU A 499 21.98 -7.79 11.91
N GLU A 500 22.58 -8.98 12.02
CA GLU A 500 22.11 -10.18 11.29
C GLU A 500 20.61 -10.45 11.47
N LYS A 501 20.05 -10.17 12.66
CA LYS A 501 18.62 -10.32 12.95
C LYS A 501 17.77 -9.21 12.37
N LEU A 502 18.30 -7.99 12.38
CA LEU A 502 17.60 -6.81 11.85
C LEU A 502 17.66 -6.74 10.32
N GLY A 503 18.55 -7.48 9.66
CA GLY A 503 18.73 -7.41 8.20
C GLY A 503 17.51 -7.81 7.36
N PHE A 504 16.54 -8.52 7.95
CA PHE A 504 15.30 -8.93 7.27
C PHE A 504 14.10 -8.02 7.55
N THR A 505 14.24 -7.03 8.44
CA THR A 505 13.14 -6.13 8.75
C THR A 505 12.94 -5.10 7.64
N GLN A 506 11.68 -4.76 7.34
CA GLN A 506 11.33 -3.59 6.54
C GLN A 506 11.17 -2.32 7.39
N GLY A 507 11.28 -2.46 8.72
CA GLY A 507 11.19 -1.36 9.67
C GLY A 507 12.36 -0.38 9.60
N ARG A 508 12.13 0.86 10.02
CA ARG A 508 13.18 1.88 10.11
C ARG A 508 14.02 1.66 11.36
N ILE A 509 15.29 1.34 11.19
CA ILE A 509 16.22 1.12 12.29
C ILE A 509 16.85 2.45 12.69
N VAL A 510 16.74 2.82 13.97
CA VAL A 510 17.25 4.06 14.54
C VAL A 510 18.34 3.72 15.54
N TYR A 511 19.54 4.24 15.32
CA TYR A 511 20.64 4.10 16.25
C TYR A 511 20.80 5.36 17.09
N LEU A 512 20.53 5.23 18.38
CA LEU A 512 20.75 6.29 19.35
C LEU A 512 22.21 6.27 19.80
N TYR A 513 22.93 7.36 19.58
CA TYR A 513 24.34 7.47 19.89
C TYR A 513 24.64 8.73 20.70
N ASP A 514 25.73 8.74 21.45
CA ASP A 514 26.24 9.96 22.11
C ASP A 514 27.34 10.57 21.25
N LYS A 515 27.22 11.86 20.90
CA LYS A 515 28.25 12.56 20.10
C LYS A 515 29.63 12.56 20.76
N ASP A 516 29.68 12.51 22.10
CA ASP A 516 30.93 12.54 22.85
C ASP A 516 31.56 11.14 23.00
N SER A 517 30.85 10.08 22.58
CA SER A 517 31.36 8.71 22.64
C SER A 517 32.15 8.34 21.38
N ILE A 518 33.36 7.83 21.57
CA ILE A 518 34.15 7.23 20.49
C ILE A 518 33.56 5.86 20.17
N PHE A 519 32.66 5.82 19.20
CA PHE A 519 32.20 4.57 18.61
C PHE A 519 33.27 4.09 17.63
N ARG A 520 34.12 3.16 18.09
CA ARG A 520 35.13 2.50 17.25
C ARG A 520 34.43 1.45 16.37
N TYR A 521 33.69 1.90 15.36
CA TYR A 521 33.11 1.02 14.36
C TYR A 521 33.51 1.53 12.99
N ASP A 522 34.60 0.96 12.49
CA ASP A 522 34.82 0.89 11.06
C ASP A 522 33.97 -0.25 10.50
N LEU A 523 33.64 -0.17 9.20
CA LEU A 523 32.89 -1.10 8.33
C LEU A 523 31.57 -0.51 7.84
N ASP A 524 31.48 -0.38 6.51
CA ASP A 524 30.22 -0.27 5.77
C ASP A 524 29.22 -1.27 6.35
N ARG A 525 28.16 -0.74 6.96
CA ARG A 525 27.17 -1.61 7.58
C ARG A 525 26.35 -2.32 6.53
N SER A 526 25.96 -3.56 6.83
CA SER A 526 25.09 -4.35 5.95
C SER A 526 23.65 -3.81 5.90
N ILE A 527 23.30 -2.85 6.77
CA ILE A 527 21.94 -2.35 6.95
C ILE A 527 21.91 -0.83 6.96
N ASP A 528 20.88 -0.27 6.34
CA ASP A 528 20.56 1.14 6.36
C ASP A 528 19.89 1.53 7.69
N PHE A 529 20.40 2.57 8.35
CA PHE A 529 19.88 3.04 9.63
C PHE A 529 19.82 4.57 9.73
N TYR A 530 19.12 5.06 10.76
CA TYR A 530 18.94 6.47 11.07
C TYR A 530 19.73 6.85 12.33
N PRO A 531 20.88 7.54 12.20
CA PRO A 531 21.64 7.99 13.35
C PRO A 531 20.91 9.16 14.05
N VAL A 532 20.62 9.02 15.33
CA VAL A 532 20.01 10.08 16.14
C VAL A 532 20.80 10.29 17.43
N ASP A 533 21.14 11.54 17.73
CA ASP A 533 21.78 11.89 18.99
C ASP A 533 20.85 11.65 20.18
N ARG A 534 21.35 11.01 21.24
CA ARG A 534 20.59 10.69 22.46
C ARG A 534 19.98 11.93 23.10
N ARG A 535 20.70 13.06 23.17
CA ARG A 535 20.21 14.30 23.81
C ARG A 535 19.11 14.95 22.96
N GLN A 536 19.29 14.93 21.65
CA GLN A 536 18.24 15.34 20.71
C GLN A 536 16.99 14.47 20.85
N PHE A 537 17.14 13.15 20.95
CA PHE A 537 16.01 12.24 21.10
C PHE A 537 15.25 12.45 22.42
N LEU A 538 15.95 12.66 23.54
CA LEU A 538 15.30 12.96 24.83
C LEU A 538 14.47 14.24 24.79
N SER A 539 14.96 15.29 24.12
CA SER A 539 14.28 16.58 24.05
C SER A 539 13.22 16.68 22.96
N ARG A 540 13.32 15.89 21.88
CA ARG A 540 12.48 16.00 20.68
C ARG A 540 11.94 14.66 20.17
N CYS A 541 11.69 13.69 21.06
CA CYS A 541 11.23 12.35 20.70
C CYS A 541 10.03 12.35 19.74
N ALA A 542 8.95 13.08 20.09
CA ALA A 542 7.77 13.22 19.24
C ALA A 542 8.09 13.68 17.82
N HIS A 543 8.92 14.71 17.68
CA HIS A 543 9.32 15.26 16.38
C HIS A 543 10.23 14.30 15.61
N THR A 544 11.11 13.58 16.30
CA THR A 544 11.96 12.57 15.66
C THR A 544 11.11 11.41 15.14
N LEU A 545 10.15 10.90 15.92
CA LEU A 545 9.22 9.86 15.48
C LEU A 545 8.33 10.33 14.33
N ASP A 546 7.81 11.56 14.39
CA ASP A 546 7.02 12.16 13.29
C ASP A 546 7.82 12.21 11.99
N GLY A 547 9.06 12.73 12.04
CA GLY A 547 9.94 12.77 10.87
C GLY A 547 10.30 11.38 10.35
N LEU A 548 10.58 10.43 11.26
CA LEU A 548 10.83 9.03 10.93
C LEU A 548 9.61 8.31 10.37
N CYS A 549 8.39 8.75 10.60
CA CYS A 549 7.21 8.15 9.97
C CYS A 549 6.85 8.83 8.65
N PHE A 550 6.97 10.17 8.59
CA PHE A 550 6.26 10.97 7.60
C PHE A 550 7.15 11.85 6.72
N ASP A 551 8.39 12.17 7.11
CA ASP A 551 9.27 13.06 6.34
C ASP A 551 10.29 12.32 5.46
N SER A 552 10.28 10.98 5.47
CA SER A 552 11.20 10.11 4.72
C SER A 552 12.68 10.57 4.77
N PRO A 553 13.27 10.68 5.98
CA PRO A 553 14.67 11.06 6.13
C PRO A 553 15.59 10.12 5.32
N LYS A 554 16.76 10.63 4.94
CA LYS A 554 17.82 9.82 4.31
C LYS A 554 18.40 8.87 5.36
N SER A 555 18.44 7.58 5.04
CA SER A 555 19.19 6.58 5.80
C SER A 555 20.69 6.73 5.56
N SER A 556 21.49 6.17 6.46
CA SER A 556 22.94 6.08 6.33
C SER A 556 23.39 4.65 6.65
N ARG A 557 24.48 4.23 6.01
CA ARG A 557 25.24 3.02 6.39
C ARG A 557 26.45 3.34 7.25
N LYS A 558 26.71 4.63 7.48
CA LYS A 558 27.86 5.12 8.25
C LYS A 558 27.34 5.95 9.42
N LEU A 559 27.82 5.62 10.62
CA LEU A 559 27.68 6.53 11.75
C LEU A 559 28.69 7.63 11.50
N ASP A 560 28.25 8.69 10.83
CA ASP A 560 29.05 9.87 10.55
C ASP A 560 29.22 10.64 11.88
N VAL A 561 29.97 10.04 12.80
CA VAL A 561 30.57 10.75 13.92
C VAL A 561 31.55 11.67 13.23
N GLN A 562 31.15 12.93 13.09
CA GLN A 562 31.92 13.99 12.44
C GLN A 562 33.41 13.70 12.53
N PRO A 563 34.14 13.56 11.41
CA PRO A 563 35.58 13.39 11.49
C PRO A 563 36.08 14.54 12.35
N LYS A 564 36.78 14.23 13.46
CA LYS A 564 37.47 15.26 14.23
C LYS A 564 38.19 16.13 13.20
N SER A 565 37.86 17.41 13.12
CA SER A 565 38.57 18.30 12.21
C SER A 565 40.01 18.37 12.74
N TYR A 566 40.94 17.75 12.02
CA TYR A 566 42.37 17.81 12.35
C TYR A 566 43.00 19.13 11.87
N GLN A 567 42.17 20.13 11.56
CA GLN A 567 42.62 21.47 11.19
C GLN A 567 43.55 22.05 12.25
N GLY A 568 44.75 22.46 11.82
CA GLY A 568 45.79 22.98 12.69
C GLY A 568 46.77 21.93 13.22
N LYS A 569 46.54 20.63 12.99
CA LYS A 569 47.49 19.55 13.30
C LYS A 569 48.43 19.29 12.12
N THR A 570 49.72 19.15 12.41
CA THR A 570 50.76 18.95 11.39
C THR A 570 51.28 17.52 11.43
N LEU A 571 51.13 16.79 10.33
CA LEU A 571 51.57 15.41 10.17
C LEU A 571 52.83 15.36 9.31
N LEU A 572 53.88 14.66 9.76
CA LEU A 572 55.06 14.39 8.95
C LEU A 572 54.99 12.98 8.35
N ILE A 573 55.04 12.88 7.03
CA ILE A 573 55.01 11.61 6.29
C ILE A 573 56.37 11.40 5.64
N ALA A 574 57.03 10.29 5.97
CA ALA A 574 58.31 9.90 5.39
C ALA A 574 58.21 8.55 4.68
N ASP A 575 58.51 8.53 3.39
CA ASP A 575 58.50 7.32 2.56
C ASP A 575 59.41 7.60 1.35
N ASP A 576 60.23 6.66 0.91
CA ASP A 576 61.15 6.87 -0.20
C ASP A 576 60.43 6.81 -1.57
N ASN A 577 59.35 6.04 -1.63
CA ASN A 577 58.50 5.91 -2.80
C ASN A 577 57.60 7.15 -2.96
N HIS A 578 57.91 7.97 -3.98
CA HIS A 578 57.17 9.20 -4.27
C HIS A 578 55.66 8.97 -4.42
N SER A 579 55.24 7.87 -5.06
CA SER A 579 53.82 7.60 -5.30
C SER A 579 53.07 7.29 -4.00
N ILE A 580 53.66 6.50 -3.10
CA ILE A 580 53.06 6.16 -1.80
C ILE A 580 53.04 7.40 -0.90
N ARG A 581 54.15 8.15 -0.85
CA ARG A 581 54.24 9.41 -0.10
C ARG A 581 53.18 10.43 -0.54
N ALA A 582 53.06 10.67 -1.85
CA ALA A 582 52.11 11.62 -2.41
C ALA A 582 50.65 11.18 -2.17
N TYR A 583 50.34 9.90 -2.37
CA TYR A 583 49.01 9.36 -2.08
C TYR A 583 48.62 9.55 -0.60
N THR A 584 49.52 9.17 0.31
CA THR A 584 49.30 9.30 1.75
C THR A 584 49.16 10.77 2.14
N ALA A 585 49.95 11.67 1.57
CA ALA A 585 49.86 13.10 1.82
C ALA A 585 48.54 13.72 1.33
N ILE A 586 48.07 13.36 0.13
CA ILE A 586 46.77 13.80 -0.40
C ILE A 586 45.63 13.31 0.50
N LEU A 587 45.69 12.04 0.91
CA LEU A 587 44.69 11.44 1.79
C LEU A 587 44.64 12.18 3.13
N MET A 588 45.77 12.44 3.78
CA MET A 588 45.83 13.13 5.08
C MET A 588 45.41 14.61 4.98
N LYS A 589 45.78 15.30 3.89
CA LYS A 589 45.27 16.66 3.59
C LYS A 589 43.74 16.66 3.46
N LYS A 590 43.13 15.64 2.85
CA LYS A 590 41.67 15.49 2.76
C LYS A 590 41.00 15.34 4.13
N TYR A 591 41.67 14.70 5.11
CA TYR A 591 41.20 14.63 6.50
C TYR A 591 41.46 15.92 7.31
N GLY A 592 42.11 16.94 6.73
CA GLY A 592 42.29 18.25 7.34
C GLY A 592 43.65 18.50 8.01
N PHE A 593 44.61 17.58 7.88
CA PHE A 593 45.98 17.78 8.38
C PHE A 593 46.79 18.72 7.49
N THR A 594 47.68 19.49 8.12
CA THR A 594 48.82 20.10 7.42
C THR A 594 49.89 19.03 7.25
N VAL A 595 50.16 18.58 6.02
CA VAL A 595 51.14 17.50 5.80
C VAL A 595 52.49 18.06 5.38
N VAL A 596 53.55 17.57 6.02
CA VAL A 596 54.95 17.79 5.66
C VAL A 596 55.54 16.46 5.17
N GLU A 597 56.20 16.48 4.02
CA GLU A 597 56.69 15.27 3.36
C GLU A 597 58.22 15.19 3.46
N ALA A 598 58.75 13.98 3.65
CA ALA A 598 60.18 13.67 3.68
C ALA A 598 60.48 12.40 2.88
N GLN A 599 61.65 12.32 2.25
CA GLN A 599 62.03 11.17 1.39
C GLN A 599 62.90 10.13 2.08
N ASN A 600 63.43 10.45 3.26
CA ASN A 600 64.34 9.59 4.01
C ASN A 600 64.39 10.05 5.48
N GLY A 601 65.00 9.23 6.35
CA GLY A 601 65.09 9.52 7.78
C GLY A 601 65.91 10.76 8.14
N GLN A 602 66.87 11.17 7.30
CA GLN A 602 67.69 12.35 7.56
C GLN A 602 66.86 13.63 7.37
N GLU A 603 66.05 13.69 6.31
CA GLU A 603 65.10 14.78 6.09
C GLU A 603 64.09 14.90 7.23
N VAL A 604 63.62 13.76 7.80
CA VAL A 604 62.75 13.78 8.99
C VAL A 604 63.42 14.54 10.13
N VAL A 605 64.66 14.17 10.47
CA VAL A 605 65.41 14.81 11.56
C VAL A 605 65.65 16.28 11.25
N ASP A 606 66.04 16.63 10.03
CA ASP A 606 66.30 18.01 9.61
C ASP A 606 65.03 18.88 9.69
N ILE A 607 63.87 18.34 9.31
CA ILE A 607 62.59 19.06 9.39
C ILE A 607 62.21 19.33 10.85
N LEU A 608 62.40 18.35 11.74
CA LEU A 608 62.09 18.51 13.17
C LEU A 608 62.94 19.60 13.85
N THR A 609 64.13 19.91 13.33
CA THR A 609 64.92 21.06 13.83
C THR A 609 64.34 22.41 13.43
N LYS A 610 63.55 22.47 12.35
CA LYS A 610 63.05 23.71 11.75
C LYS A 610 61.57 23.96 12.03
N ARG A 611 60.78 22.91 12.30
CA ARG A 611 59.32 22.99 12.46
C ARG A 611 58.83 21.99 13.50
N SER A 612 57.79 22.38 14.24
CA SER A 612 57.03 21.46 15.09
C SER A 612 56.03 20.66 14.26
N VAL A 613 55.88 19.39 14.60
CA VAL A 613 54.86 18.49 14.04
C VAL A 613 54.19 17.76 15.20
N ASP A 614 52.97 17.27 14.99
CA ASP A 614 52.16 16.60 16.02
C ASP A 614 52.31 15.07 15.97
N LEU A 615 52.60 14.49 14.80
CA LEU A 615 52.79 13.04 14.64
C LEU A 615 53.66 12.74 13.41
N ILE A 616 54.42 11.64 13.46
CA ILE A 616 55.22 11.13 12.34
C ILE A 616 54.68 9.77 11.88
N VAL A 617 54.44 9.63 10.58
CA VAL A 617 54.28 8.34 9.91
C VAL A 617 55.50 8.14 9.03
N MET A 618 56.35 7.16 9.35
CA MET A 618 57.57 6.92 8.58
C MET A 618 57.68 5.48 8.13
N ASP A 619 58.15 5.29 6.88
CA ASP A 619 58.65 4.00 6.44
C ASP A 619 59.87 3.59 7.28
N VAL A 620 60.02 2.30 7.46
CA VAL A 620 61.17 1.73 8.14
C VAL A 620 62.34 1.57 7.17
N GLU A 621 62.07 1.14 5.94
CA GLU A 621 63.10 0.89 4.93
C GLU A 621 63.21 2.08 4.00
N MET A 622 64.18 2.95 4.24
CA MET A 622 64.44 4.14 3.42
C MET A 622 65.95 4.30 3.17
N PRO A 623 66.36 4.87 2.02
CA PRO A 623 67.77 5.16 1.72
C PRO A 623 68.30 6.30 2.61
N ILE A 624 69.64 6.46 2.64
CA ILE A 624 70.37 7.48 3.43
C ILE A 624 70.28 7.24 4.94
N MET A 625 69.08 7.29 5.52
CA MET A 625 68.80 6.97 6.91
C MET A 625 67.47 6.24 6.99
N ASN A 626 67.48 5.04 7.57
CA ASN A 626 66.29 4.23 7.75
C ASN A 626 65.44 4.72 8.95
N GLY A 627 64.19 4.26 9.03
CA GLY A 627 63.25 4.71 10.06
C GLY A 627 63.68 4.34 11.49
N LEU A 628 64.33 3.18 11.69
CA LEU A 628 64.85 2.77 13.00
C LEU A 628 65.95 3.70 13.52
N CYS A 629 66.88 4.10 12.67
CA CYS A 629 67.93 5.07 13.01
C CYS A 629 67.33 6.45 13.27
N ALA A 630 66.40 6.91 12.42
CA ALA A 630 65.72 8.17 12.59
C ALA A 630 64.97 8.24 13.93
N ALA A 631 64.19 7.21 14.27
CA ALA A 631 63.47 7.14 15.55
C ALA A 631 64.41 7.22 16.76
N LYS A 632 65.56 6.53 16.73
CA LYS A 632 66.56 6.62 17.81
C LYS A 632 67.13 8.03 17.95
N VAL A 633 67.47 8.68 16.83
CA VAL A 633 67.97 10.07 16.84
C VAL A 633 66.93 11.01 17.43
N ILE A 634 65.67 10.87 17.01
CA ILE A 634 64.54 11.66 17.51
C ILE A 634 64.37 11.46 19.03
N ARG A 635 64.43 10.22 19.52
CA ARG A 635 64.29 9.93 20.96
C ARG A 635 65.48 10.41 21.78
N HIS A 636 66.70 10.39 21.25
CA HIS A 636 67.88 10.95 21.92
C HIS A 636 67.78 12.46 22.14
N GLN A 637 66.97 13.17 21.36
CA GLN A 637 66.67 14.59 21.58
C GLN A 637 65.62 14.83 22.69
N GLY A 638 65.12 13.77 23.35
CA GLY A 638 64.21 13.87 24.49
C GLY A 638 62.74 14.14 24.13
N THR A 639 62.35 14.00 22.86
CA THR A 639 60.96 14.25 22.44
C THR A 639 60.05 13.04 22.64
N SER A 640 58.83 13.30 23.12
CA SER A 640 57.73 12.34 23.24
C SER A 640 56.81 12.32 22.00
N LEU A 641 57.22 12.96 20.90
CA LEU A 641 56.46 13.02 19.66
C LEU A 641 56.06 11.60 19.18
N PRO A 642 54.77 11.32 18.94
CA PRO A 642 54.34 10.01 18.45
C PRO A 642 54.94 9.66 17.08
N ILE A 643 55.48 8.45 16.98
CA ILE A 643 56.03 7.89 15.73
C ILE A 643 55.32 6.58 15.40
N ILE A 644 54.69 6.53 14.24
CA ILE A 644 54.05 5.33 13.69
C ILE A 644 54.92 4.80 12.54
N GLY A 645 55.33 3.53 12.62
CA GLY A 645 56.11 2.87 11.58
C GLY A 645 55.22 2.32 10.48
N TYR A 646 55.60 2.46 9.22
CA TYR A 646 54.87 1.92 8.09
C TYR A 646 55.76 0.93 7.33
N THR A 647 55.60 -0.37 7.59
CA THR A 647 56.57 -1.41 7.17
C THR A 647 55.92 -2.49 6.30
N GLY A 648 56.67 -3.11 5.39
CA GLY A 648 56.24 -4.32 4.68
C GLY A 648 56.39 -5.62 5.50
N ASP A 649 57.13 -5.61 6.62
CA ASP A 649 57.39 -6.80 7.42
C ASP A 649 56.39 -6.93 8.59
N SER A 650 55.71 -8.06 8.63
CA SER A 650 54.71 -8.42 9.65
C SER A 650 55.27 -9.26 10.80
N SER A 651 56.58 -9.51 10.82
CA SER A 651 57.22 -10.37 11.82
C SER A 651 57.17 -9.77 13.23
N ASN A 652 56.99 -10.64 14.23
CA ASN A 652 57.01 -10.24 15.65
C ASN A 652 58.37 -9.68 16.09
N ASP A 653 59.46 -10.09 15.42
CA ASP A 653 60.79 -9.58 15.71
C ASP A 653 60.96 -8.15 15.19
N MET A 654 60.39 -7.82 14.02
CA MET A 654 60.36 -6.45 13.52
C MET A 654 59.55 -5.51 14.43
N ALA A 655 58.39 -5.96 14.91
CA ALA A 655 57.59 -5.19 15.87
C ALA A 655 58.40 -4.85 17.15
N LYS A 656 59.15 -5.82 17.70
CA LYS A 656 60.03 -5.59 18.86
C LYS A 656 61.12 -4.57 18.54
N GLN A 657 61.74 -4.65 17.37
CA GLN A 657 62.79 -3.70 16.95
C GLN A 657 62.26 -2.27 16.83
N LEU A 658 61.04 -2.09 16.31
CA LEU A 658 60.37 -0.79 16.22
C LEU A 658 60.14 -0.18 17.61
N TYR A 659 59.54 -0.94 18.54
CA TYR A 659 59.33 -0.44 19.89
C TYR A 659 60.64 -0.12 20.61
N GLN A 660 61.68 -0.94 20.44
CA GLN A 660 63.02 -0.69 21.01
C GLN A 660 63.69 0.55 20.40
N ALA A 661 63.45 0.85 19.12
CA ALA A 661 63.93 2.07 18.47
C ALA A 661 63.14 3.32 18.87
N GLY A 662 62.00 3.14 19.54
CA GLY A 662 61.19 4.23 20.11
C GLY A 662 59.92 4.58 19.33
N PHE A 663 59.46 3.69 18.44
CA PHE A 663 58.15 3.83 17.82
C PHE A 663 57.02 3.61 18.84
N ASN A 664 55.91 4.32 18.64
CA ASN A 664 54.71 4.22 19.47
C ASN A 664 53.76 3.15 18.92
N ASP A 665 53.73 2.99 17.61
CA ASP A 665 52.88 2.03 16.93
C ASP A 665 53.42 1.70 15.52
N TYR A 666 52.81 0.76 14.83
CA TYR A 666 53.15 0.42 13.45
C TYR A 666 51.94 -0.03 12.61
N LEU A 667 52.13 0.01 11.29
CA LEU A 667 51.20 -0.37 10.23
C LEU A 667 51.93 -1.22 9.20
N ILE A 668 51.24 -2.23 8.67
CA ILE A 668 51.78 -3.12 7.64
C ILE A 668 51.34 -2.61 6.26
N LYS A 669 52.28 -2.55 5.31
CA LYS A 669 52.05 -2.18 3.90
C LYS A 669 51.54 -3.40 3.11
N PRO A 670 50.55 -3.24 2.20
CA PRO A 670 49.72 -2.05 2.00
C PRO A 670 48.62 -1.94 3.08
N ALA A 671 48.46 -0.76 3.68
CA ALA A 671 47.35 -0.48 4.60
C ALA A 671 46.20 0.23 3.88
N GLU A 672 44.97 -0.14 4.20
CA GLU A 672 43.78 0.60 3.78
C GLU A 672 43.75 2.00 4.43
N SER A 673 43.12 2.96 3.75
CA SER A 673 43.05 4.36 4.19
C SER A 673 42.48 4.51 5.60
N ASP A 674 41.50 3.68 5.93
CA ASP A 674 40.73 3.77 7.17
C ASP A 674 41.55 3.24 8.36
N MET A 675 42.30 2.15 8.15
CA MET A 675 43.23 1.59 9.14
C MET A 675 44.40 2.54 9.46
N LEU A 676 44.94 3.20 8.43
CA LEU A 676 45.96 4.24 8.60
C LEU A 676 45.43 5.40 9.46
N MET A 677 44.22 5.89 9.17
CA MET A 677 43.57 6.94 9.94
C MET A 677 43.28 6.52 11.38
N LEU A 678 42.83 5.28 11.59
CA LEU A 678 42.53 4.75 12.91
C LEU A 678 43.77 4.76 13.81
N LYS A 679 44.93 4.39 13.28
CA LYS A 679 46.20 4.43 14.01
C LYS A 679 46.64 5.86 14.31
N ILE A 680 46.54 6.78 13.35
CA ILE A 680 46.88 8.20 13.55
C ILE A 680 45.98 8.84 14.63
N ALA A 681 44.68 8.58 14.57
CA ALA A 681 43.68 9.15 15.49
C ALA A 681 43.80 8.63 16.94
N GLN A 682 44.54 7.55 17.19
CA GLN A 682 44.82 7.08 18.55
C GLN A 682 45.87 7.93 19.27
N TRP A 683 46.74 8.60 18.51
CA TRP A 683 47.89 9.34 19.02
C TRP A 683 47.76 10.87 18.86
N ILE A 684 46.64 11.34 18.30
CA ILE A 684 46.25 12.75 18.14
C ILE A 684 44.90 13.01 18.80
#